data_AF-A0A372J5E3-F1
#
_entry.id   AF-A0A372J5E3-F1
#
_cell.length_a   1.000
_cell.length_b   1.000
_cell.length_c   1.000
_cell.angle_alpha   90.00
_cell.angle_beta   90.00
_cell.angle_gamma   90.00
#
_symmetry.space_group_name_H-M   'P 1'
#
loop_
_entity.id
_entity.type
_entity.pdbx_description
1 polymer ?
#
loop_
_entity_poly.entity_id
_entity_poly.type
_entity_poly.pdbx_seq_one_letter_code
_entity_poly.pdbx_strand_id
1 'polypeptide(L)'
;MLAHLAAALAAPLLVRWWGRQAFLALALVPAASFGWALAQLGTVLDGGEVRDTVPWVPTLELAVELRLDALALTFAALVTGVGALVLLYCARYFEPDEEGTGRFAAELTAFAGSMLGLVLADDVFLLYVFWELTTVFSFLLIGGAGGQVAGRRAASQALVLTTAGGLAMLAGLIMVAQASGSTLLSEIVADPGSGPLLTWGTVLVLLGALTKSAMVPFHFWLPAAMQAPTPVSAYLHAAAMVKAGIYLVARLAPGFADVPGWRPIVLGVGVATMLLGGYRSLRQYDLKLLLAFGTVSQLGFLMTLVGAGSQELATAGLAMVLAHGLFKSTLFLSVGVLDHATGTRDLRELSGLGHRLPWLATAAVLASASMAGLPPFLGFVGKEAAFTGLWEGGVPDRAAAWTVLAGIVLGSVLTVAYTARFLWGAFARKPGLPEAAPAELEHPPGPLFLTAPLVLGVAGLVAGPLSSSIDPLVAAYSETLPVLAEEAEHLALWHGLQPALALSALTLLGGLGLHAARDRVSAAQRRVAVPASANRGYWNLLQGVDRLAVLVTGTTQRGSLPTYLGVILVVVLVLPGVVLLTRAPWPEGWRAWDSPLQGLIAVAVLAAAVMAVRIRSRLSAAIVVGITGYGLGALFVVHGAPDLALTQVLVETITLVAFVLVLRKLPKDVGGRDRPRVRWARGAVALAVGCFMGLAGAVALGARTADPVSEPFPELADVIGHGYNVVNVTLVDIRAWDTFGEISVLVAAATGVASLVYLRGRPGAPERADSDAGAGAGPPRRAPRREWLAATATLDPRRRSVILEVVTRLLFHAVLVLSVYLLFAGHNQPGGGFAGGLVAGLALVLRYLAGGRYELGEAAPVDPGRLLGLGLLIAGGTGATSLVLGEAVFESAYLSGTLPVLGEVSLATALFFDIGVYLVVVGLVLDVLRSLGAELDRQEDEEPAVERAPEEVIAR
;
A
#
# COMPACT_ATOMS: atom_id res chain seq x y z
N MET A 1 16.34 17.22 -22.09
CA MET A 1 15.28 16.40 -21.47
C MET A 1 13.86 16.86 -21.80
N LEU A 2 13.51 18.15 -21.63
CA LEU A 2 12.16 18.66 -21.96
C LEU A 2 11.69 18.33 -23.38
N ALA A 3 12.58 18.40 -24.38
CA ALA A 3 12.26 18.01 -25.76
C ALA A 3 11.81 16.54 -25.87
N HIS A 4 12.39 15.62 -25.10
CA HIS A 4 11.97 14.21 -25.08
C HIS A 4 10.59 14.05 -24.45
N LEU A 5 10.30 14.79 -23.38
CA LEU A 5 8.98 14.78 -22.75
C LEU A 5 7.91 15.33 -23.70
N ALA A 6 8.16 16.48 -24.33
CA ALA A 6 7.26 17.07 -25.30
C ALA A 6 7.00 16.12 -26.49
N ALA A 7 8.06 15.49 -27.02
CA ALA A 7 7.94 14.51 -28.09
C ALA A 7 7.16 13.26 -27.67
N ALA A 8 7.37 12.76 -26.45
CA ALA A 8 6.62 11.63 -25.92
C ALA A 8 5.11 11.95 -25.77
N LEU A 9 4.77 13.15 -25.29
CA LEU A 9 3.38 13.60 -25.16
C LEU A 9 2.73 13.83 -26.53
N ALA A 10 3.49 14.33 -27.51
CA ALA A 10 3.03 14.55 -28.87
C ALA A 10 2.95 13.25 -29.70
N ALA A 11 3.68 12.20 -29.33
CA ALA A 11 3.81 10.97 -30.11
C ALA A 11 2.47 10.32 -30.50
N PRO A 12 1.45 10.19 -29.62
CA PRO A 12 0.17 9.62 -30.02
C PRO A 12 -0.56 10.45 -31.08
N LEU A 13 -0.46 11.78 -31.00
CA LEU A 13 -1.06 12.69 -32.00
C LEU A 13 -0.29 12.63 -33.32
N LEU A 14 1.03 12.62 -33.29
CA LEU A 14 1.87 12.50 -34.48
C LEU A 14 1.64 11.16 -35.18
N VAL A 15 1.54 10.05 -34.44
CA VAL A 15 1.21 8.74 -35.01
C VAL A 15 -0.21 8.73 -35.57
N ARG A 16 -1.17 9.42 -34.96
CA ARG A 16 -2.52 9.56 -35.54
C ARG A 16 -2.52 10.31 -36.87
N TRP A 17 -1.64 11.30 -37.06
CA TRP A 17 -1.59 12.10 -38.28
C TRP A 17 -0.70 11.50 -39.37
N TRP A 18 0.45 10.92 -39.01
CA TRP A 18 1.48 10.45 -39.94
C TRP A 18 1.70 8.94 -39.90
N GLY A 19 0.86 8.21 -39.16
CA GLY A 19 1.00 6.77 -38.94
C GLY A 19 2.38 6.42 -38.39
N ARG A 20 2.93 5.29 -38.84
CA ARG A 20 4.30 4.87 -38.53
C ARG A 20 5.41 5.82 -39.01
N GLN A 21 5.14 6.79 -39.90
CA GLN A 21 6.17 7.77 -40.30
C GLN A 21 6.47 8.78 -39.19
N ALA A 22 5.59 8.91 -38.19
CA ALA A 22 5.83 9.76 -37.02
C ALA A 22 7.13 9.40 -36.29
N PHE A 23 7.56 8.14 -36.32
CA PHE A 23 8.82 7.70 -35.75
C PHE A 23 10.05 8.40 -36.35
N LEU A 24 10.00 8.82 -37.62
CA LEU A 24 11.10 9.58 -38.25
C LEU A 24 11.24 10.96 -37.60
N ALA A 25 10.12 11.64 -37.32
CA ALA A 25 10.12 12.92 -36.64
C ALA A 25 10.52 12.76 -35.16
N LEU A 26 10.02 11.73 -34.48
CA LEU A 26 10.40 11.42 -33.09
C LEU A 26 11.89 11.09 -32.96
N ALA A 27 12.50 10.44 -33.95
CA ALA A 27 13.93 10.12 -33.98
C ALA A 27 14.83 11.37 -34.00
N LEU A 28 14.33 12.51 -34.49
CA LEU A 28 15.09 13.77 -34.52
C LEU A 28 15.43 14.29 -33.13
N VAL A 29 14.61 13.99 -32.12
CA VAL A 29 14.81 14.48 -30.75
C VAL A 29 16.02 13.85 -30.06
N PRO A 30 16.15 12.51 -29.99
CA PRO A 30 17.38 11.90 -29.54
C PRO A 30 18.55 12.14 -30.51
N ALA A 31 18.33 12.27 -31.82
CA ALA A 31 19.41 12.64 -32.74
C ALA A 31 20.00 14.04 -32.45
N ALA A 32 19.14 15.02 -32.16
CA ALA A 32 19.56 16.36 -31.75
C ALA A 32 20.27 16.34 -30.40
N SER A 33 19.82 15.48 -29.47
CA SER A 33 20.48 15.33 -28.17
C SER A 33 21.83 14.61 -28.27
N PHE A 34 21.98 13.68 -29.22
CA PHE A 34 23.25 13.07 -29.58
C PHE A 34 24.21 14.12 -30.17
N GLY A 35 23.74 14.93 -31.12
CA GLY A 35 24.52 16.04 -31.68
C GLY A 35 24.96 17.06 -30.62
N TRP A 36 24.08 17.38 -29.67
CA TRP A 36 24.40 18.24 -28.53
C TRP A 36 25.46 17.60 -27.62
N ALA A 37 25.34 16.31 -27.28
CA ALA A 37 26.33 15.60 -26.48
C ALA A 37 27.70 15.62 -27.18
N LEU A 38 27.77 15.34 -28.48
CA LEU A 38 29.02 15.43 -29.23
C LEU A 38 29.61 16.86 -29.25
N ALA A 39 28.77 17.89 -29.25
CA ALA A 39 29.24 19.28 -29.20
C ALA A 39 29.89 19.64 -27.85
N GLN A 40 29.58 18.91 -26.77
CA GLN A 40 30.22 19.09 -25.46
C GLN A 40 31.54 18.32 -25.31
N LEU A 41 31.95 17.55 -26.33
CA LEU A 41 33.15 16.71 -26.25
C LEU A 41 34.40 17.55 -25.96
N GLY A 42 34.57 18.71 -26.60
CA GLY A 42 35.73 19.59 -26.34
C GLY A 42 35.80 20.04 -24.88
N THR A 43 34.69 20.53 -24.32
CA THR A 43 34.60 20.97 -22.92
C THR A 43 34.99 19.86 -21.94
N VAL A 44 34.53 18.63 -22.20
CA VAL A 44 34.82 17.47 -21.34
C VAL A 44 36.28 17.01 -21.48
N LEU A 45 36.82 17.01 -22.71
CA LEU A 45 38.21 16.62 -22.96
C LEU A 45 39.23 17.63 -22.40
N ASP A 46 38.85 18.91 -22.29
CA ASP A 46 39.67 19.95 -21.66
C ASP A 46 39.62 19.88 -20.11
N GLY A 47 39.02 18.83 -19.53
CA GLY A 47 38.89 18.63 -18.09
C GLY A 47 37.72 19.40 -17.45
N GLY A 48 36.86 20.01 -18.26
CA GLY A 48 35.66 20.69 -17.80
C GLY A 48 34.45 19.75 -17.63
N GLU A 49 33.41 20.27 -16.97
CA GLU A 49 32.12 19.59 -16.84
C GLU A 49 31.01 20.59 -17.16
N VAL A 50 29.90 20.11 -17.74
CA VAL A 50 28.70 20.93 -17.90
C VAL A 50 27.76 20.64 -16.75
N ARG A 51 27.46 21.66 -15.94
CA ARG A 51 26.53 21.57 -14.82
C ARG A 51 25.35 22.51 -15.01
N ASP A 52 24.17 22.07 -14.62
CA ASP A 52 22.96 22.88 -14.63
C ASP A 52 22.11 22.53 -13.40
N THR A 53 21.61 23.56 -12.72
CA THR A 53 20.92 23.44 -11.44
C THR A 53 19.61 24.20 -11.50
N VAL A 54 18.50 23.49 -11.33
CA VAL A 54 17.17 24.09 -11.28
C VAL A 54 16.50 23.74 -9.94
N PRO A 55 16.16 24.72 -9.08
CA PRO A 55 15.47 24.44 -7.82
C PRO A 55 14.15 23.67 -8.05
N TRP A 56 13.92 22.58 -7.30
CA TRP A 56 12.72 21.74 -7.44
C TRP A 56 11.79 21.85 -6.24
N VAL A 57 12.27 21.51 -5.04
CA VAL A 57 11.55 21.63 -3.77
C VAL A 57 12.48 22.28 -2.74
N PRO A 58 12.58 23.63 -2.72
CA PRO A 58 13.57 24.34 -1.91
C PRO A 58 13.46 24.08 -0.41
N THR A 59 12.26 23.83 0.11
CA THR A 59 12.03 23.52 1.54
C THR A 59 12.62 22.17 1.97
N LEU A 60 12.87 21.29 1.01
CA LEU A 60 13.55 20.01 1.23
C LEU A 60 15.00 20.04 0.71
N GLU A 61 15.49 21.22 0.29
CA GLU A 61 16.79 21.39 -0.35
C GLU A 61 16.98 20.50 -1.59
N LEU A 62 15.87 20.16 -2.28
CA LEU A 62 15.91 19.36 -3.50
C LEU A 62 15.99 20.26 -4.74
N ALA A 63 16.97 19.98 -5.60
CA ALA A 63 17.13 20.60 -6.91
C ALA A 63 17.27 19.55 -8.01
N VAL A 64 16.94 19.92 -9.24
CA VAL A 64 17.29 19.17 -10.43
C VAL A 64 18.74 19.50 -10.76
N GLU A 65 19.65 18.67 -10.23
CA GLU A 65 21.10 18.79 -10.41
C GLU A 65 21.56 17.90 -11.56
N LEU A 66 21.99 18.53 -12.66
CA LEU A 66 22.45 17.85 -13.85
C LEU A 66 23.95 18.07 -14.04
N ARG A 67 24.68 16.98 -14.31
CA ARG A 67 26.12 16.98 -14.55
C ARG A 67 26.46 16.10 -15.75
N LEU A 68 27.21 16.68 -16.68
CA LEU A 68 27.74 16.00 -17.86
C LEU A 68 29.28 16.04 -17.80
N ASP A 69 29.85 14.91 -17.40
CA ASP A 69 31.28 14.60 -17.41
C ASP A 69 31.60 13.48 -18.41
N ALA A 70 32.83 12.98 -18.46
CA ALA A 70 33.26 11.96 -19.44
C ALA A 70 32.42 10.68 -19.42
N LEU A 71 32.07 10.19 -18.22
CA LEU A 71 31.22 9.01 -18.06
C LEU A 71 29.79 9.29 -18.55
N ALA A 72 29.17 10.39 -18.10
CA ALA A 72 27.83 10.78 -18.50
C ALA A 72 27.74 11.04 -20.01
N LEU A 73 28.74 11.70 -20.60
CA LEU A 73 28.84 11.98 -22.03
C LEU A 73 28.83 10.69 -22.85
N THR A 74 29.65 9.71 -22.45
CA THR A 74 29.75 8.42 -23.13
C THR A 74 28.41 7.69 -23.13
N PHE A 75 27.75 7.62 -21.97
CA PHE A 75 26.45 6.98 -21.85
C PHE A 75 25.33 7.78 -22.53
N ALA A 76 25.33 9.11 -22.43
CA ALA A 76 24.37 9.98 -23.11
C ALA A 76 24.47 9.85 -24.62
N ALA A 77 25.68 9.84 -25.17
CA ALA A 77 25.93 9.60 -26.60
C ALA A 77 25.41 8.22 -27.03
N LEU A 78 25.66 7.18 -26.24
CA LEU A 78 25.18 5.84 -26.55
C LEU A 78 23.64 5.74 -26.51
N VAL A 79 23.02 6.26 -25.45
CA VAL A 79 21.56 6.24 -25.24
C VAL A 79 20.87 7.02 -26.36
N THR A 80 21.31 8.24 -26.64
CA THR A 80 20.66 9.11 -27.64
C THR A 80 20.95 8.67 -29.08
N GLY A 81 22.18 8.27 -29.40
CA GLY A 81 22.55 7.80 -30.74
C GLY A 81 21.84 6.50 -31.12
N VAL A 82 21.88 5.49 -30.24
CA VAL A 82 21.14 4.23 -30.48
C VAL A 82 19.63 4.48 -30.43
N GLY A 83 19.15 5.31 -29.51
CA GLY A 83 17.73 5.64 -29.39
C GLY A 83 17.16 6.26 -30.67
N ALA A 84 17.90 7.17 -31.31
CA ALA A 84 17.53 7.74 -32.60
C ALA A 84 17.43 6.68 -33.71
N LEU A 85 18.42 5.78 -33.81
CA LEU A 85 18.42 4.71 -34.80
C LEU A 85 17.33 3.65 -34.54
N VAL A 86 17.01 3.36 -33.27
CA VAL A 86 15.90 2.46 -32.93
C VAL A 86 14.56 3.10 -33.28
N LEU A 87 14.35 4.40 -33.02
CA LEU A 87 13.14 5.09 -33.46
C LEU A 87 13.04 5.11 -34.99
N LEU A 88 14.13 5.39 -35.70
CA LEU A 88 14.20 5.30 -37.17
C LEU A 88 13.77 3.90 -37.65
N TYR A 89 14.26 2.85 -36.99
CA TYR A 89 13.92 1.45 -37.29
C TYR A 89 12.42 1.15 -37.07
N CYS A 90 11.81 1.70 -36.02
CA CYS A 90 10.37 1.53 -35.73
C CYS A 90 9.47 1.99 -36.88
N ALA A 91 9.89 2.98 -37.68
CA ALA A 91 9.12 3.48 -38.82
C ALA A 91 8.87 2.40 -39.91
N ARG A 92 9.68 1.35 -39.93
CA ARG A 92 9.56 0.22 -40.86
C ARG A 92 9.28 -1.13 -40.19
N TYR A 93 9.45 -1.24 -38.87
CA TYR A 93 9.14 -2.44 -38.11
C TYR A 93 7.64 -2.67 -37.93
N PHE A 94 6.88 -1.62 -37.59
CA PHE A 94 5.43 -1.71 -37.40
C PHE A 94 4.67 -1.65 -38.72
N GLU A 95 3.53 -2.34 -38.76
CA GLU A 95 2.61 -2.28 -39.90
C GLU A 95 1.89 -0.92 -39.96
N PRO A 96 1.43 -0.48 -41.15
CA PRO A 96 0.52 0.65 -41.24
C PRO A 96 -0.75 0.38 -40.41
N ASP A 97 -1.19 1.39 -39.66
CA ASP A 97 -2.44 1.37 -38.86
C ASP A 97 -2.51 0.31 -37.74
N GLU A 98 -1.36 -0.23 -37.31
CA GLU A 98 -1.29 -1.14 -36.17
C GLU A 98 -1.78 -0.47 -34.87
N GLU A 99 -2.67 -1.15 -34.14
CA GLU A 99 -3.27 -0.60 -32.93
C GLU A 99 -2.23 -0.47 -31.81
N GLY A 100 -2.24 0.66 -31.10
CA GLY A 100 -1.33 0.90 -29.98
C GLY A 100 0.07 1.42 -30.36
N THR A 101 0.39 1.59 -31.66
CA THR A 101 1.66 2.19 -32.09
C THR A 101 1.90 3.58 -31.52
N GLY A 102 0.85 4.40 -31.39
CA GLY A 102 0.95 5.75 -30.78
C GLY A 102 1.39 5.72 -29.32
N ARG A 103 0.86 4.78 -28.54
CA ARG A 103 1.23 4.55 -27.15
C ARG A 103 2.66 4.03 -27.05
N PHE A 104 3.02 3.06 -27.89
CA PHE A 104 4.38 2.54 -27.97
C PHE A 104 5.41 3.64 -28.29
N ALA A 105 5.10 4.51 -29.25
CA ALA A 105 5.96 5.62 -29.64
C ALA A 105 6.18 6.61 -28.49
N ALA A 106 5.12 6.92 -27.74
CA ALA A 106 5.20 7.75 -26.54
C ALA A 106 6.07 7.11 -25.46
N GLU A 107 5.83 5.84 -25.13
CA GLU A 107 6.56 5.10 -24.10
C GLU A 107 8.04 4.95 -24.43
N LEU A 108 8.39 4.64 -25.69
CA LEU A 108 9.78 4.48 -26.12
C LEU A 108 10.54 5.82 -26.11
N THR A 109 9.89 6.91 -26.52
CA THR A 109 10.46 8.26 -26.49
C THR A 109 10.63 8.77 -25.06
N ALA A 110 9.64 8.53 -24.20
CA ALA A 110 9.71 8.85 -22.78
C ALA A 110 10.82 8.04 -22.08
N PHE A 111 10.94 6.76 -22.40
CA PHE A 111 12.02 5.90 -21.90
C PHE A 111 13.41 6.45 -22.29
N ALA A 112 13.58 6.92 -23.54
CA ALA A 112 14.83 7.56 -23.97
C ALA A 112 15.14 8.83 -23.15
N GLY A 113 14.12 9.67 -22.90
CA GLY A 113 14.26 10.87 -22.08
C GLY A 113 14.61 10.56 -20.62
N SER A 114 13.97 9.54 -20.03
CA SER A 114 14.25 9.10 -18.66
C SER A 114 15.64 8.50 -18.53
N MET A 115 16.11 7.72 -19.51
CA MET A 115 17.46 7.18 -19.50
C MET A 115 18.51 8.29 -19.64
N LEU A 116 18.25 9.31 -20.48
CA LEU A 116 19.10 10.49 -20.56
C LEU A 116 19.11 11.26 -19.23
N GLY A 117 17.97 11.42 -18.56
CA GLY A 117 17.91 12.02 -17.24
C GLY A 117 18.70 11.25 -16.19
N LEU A 118 18.63 9.91 -16.21
CA LEU A 118 19.36 9.03 -15.30
C LEU A 118 20.88 9.23 -15.38
N VAL A 119 21.41 9.35 -16.61
CA VAL A 119 22.86 9.48 -16.82
C VAL A 119 23.38 10.89 -16.56
N LEU A 120 22.49 11.89 -16.54
CA LEU A 120 22.85 13.28 -16.25
C LEU A 120 22.60 13.66 -14.78
N ALA A 121 21.85 12.87 -14.02
CA ALA A 121 21.55 13.19 -12.63
C ALA A 121 22.80 13.14 -11.76
N ASP A 122 23.10 14.27 -11.10
CA ASP A 122 24.13 14.33 -10.05
C ASP A 122 23.51 14.13 -8.65
N ASP A 123 22.25 14.50 -8.41
CA ASP A 123 21.59 14.22 -7.14
C ASP A 123 21.07 12.76 -7.03
N VAL A 124 21.27 12.11 -5.87
CA VAL A 124 20.88 10.71 -5.64
C VAL A 124 19.38 10.46 -5.74
N PHE A 125 18.54 11.42 -5.30
CA PHE A 125 17.10 11.30 -5.38
C PHE A 125 16.62 11.52 -6.81
N LEU A 126 17.22 12.46 -7.54
CA LEU A 126 16.95 12.66 -8.97
C LEU A 126 17.34 11.42 -9.78
N LEU A 127 18.50 10.82 -9.50
CA LEU A 127 18.92 9.56 -10.11
C LEU A 127 17.88 8.46 -9.84
N TYR A 128 17.38 8.34 -8.61
CA TYR A 128 16.35 7.37 -8.26
C TYR A 128 15.02 7.63 -8.99
N VAL A 129 14.60 8.89 -9.13
CA VAL A 129 13.39 9.24 -9.89
C VAL A 129 13.52 8.76 -11.34
N PHE A 130 14.63 9.07 -12.02
CA PHE A 130 14.85 8.57 -13.38
C PHE A 130 15.04 7.05 -13.45
N TRP A 131 15.62 6.45 -12.40
CA TRP A 131 15.72 5.01 -12.27
C TRP A 131 14.35 4.33 -12.28
N GLU A 132 13.39 4.82 -11.49
CA GLU A 132 12.04 4.26 -11.47
C GLU A 132 11.24 4.64 -12.72
N LEU A 133 11.43 5.84 -13.29
CA LEU A 133 10.81 6.18 -14.58
C LEU A 133 11.24 5.19 -15.68
N THR A 134 12.51 4.80 -15.73
CA THR A 134 12.95 3.75 -16.67
C THR A 134 12.32 2.40 -16.35
N THR A 135 12.11 2.05 -15.06
CA THR A 135 11.37 0.83 -14.66
C THR A 135 9.96 0.87 -15.21
N VAL A 136 9.21 1.95 -14.97
CA VAL A 136 7.81 2.09 -15.39
C VAL A 136 7.67 2.01 -16.90
N PHE A 137 8.44 2.79 -17.66
CA PHE A 137 8.34 2.73 -19.12
C PHE A 137 8.79 1.37 -19.68
N SER A 138 9.80 0.72 -19.08
CA SER A 138 10.17 -0.64 -19.50
C SER A 138 9.05 -1.65 -19.24
N PHE A 139 8.36 -1.55 -18.11
CA PHE A 139 7.22 -2.40 -17.78
C PHE A 139 6.10 -2.25 -18.82
N LEU A 140 5.78 -1.00 -19.19
CA LEU A 140 4.75 -0.72 -20.19
C LEU A 140 5.14 -1.25 -21.58
N LEU A 141 6.40 -1.07 -21.98
CA LEU A 141 6.95 -1.55 -23.25
C LEU A 141 7.02 -3.08 -23.34
N ILE A 142 7.30 -3.78 -22.22
CA ILE A 142 7.28 -5.25 -22.16
C ILE A 142 5.84 -5.77 -22.16
N GLY A 143 4.94 -5.09 -21.43
CA GLY A 143 3.53 -5.46 -21.31
C GLY A 143 2.74 -5.34 -22.61
N GLY A 144 3.13 -4.41 -23.49
CA GLY A 144 2.67 -4.29 -24.88
C GLY A 144 1.15 -4.23 -25.07
N ALA A 145 0.70 -4.37 -26.32
CA ALA A 145 -0.71 -4.37 -26.71
C ALA A 145 -1.48 -5.59 -26.13
N GLY A 146 -1.86 -5.49 -24.86
CA GLY A 146 -3.11 -5.95 -24.22
C GLY A 146 -3.48 -7.44 -24.21
N GLY A 147 -3.02 -8.28 -25.13
CA GLY A 147 -3.65 -9.58 -25.41
C GLY A 147 -2.99 -10.81 -24.80
N GLN A 148 -1.65 -10.82 -24.63
CA GLN A 148 -0.94 -12.06 -24.29
C GLN A 148 -0.63 -12.17 -22.80
N VAL A 149 -1.15 -13.23 -22.16
CA VAL A 149 -0.88 -13.56 -20.75
C VAL A 149 0.62 -13.70 -20.48
N ALA A 150 1.39 -14.23 -21.45
CA ALA A 150 2.84 -14.39 -21.32
C ALA A 150 3.56 -13.04 -21.20
N GLY A 151 3.22 -12.05 -22.04
CA GLY A 151 3.78 -10.69 -21.99
C GLY A 151 3.47 -9.98 -20.68
N ARG A 152 2.20 -10.07 -20.21
CA ARG A 152 1.81 -9.51 -18.90
C ARG A 152 2.58 -10.12 -17.74
N ARG A 153 2.74 -11.45 -17.72
CA ARG A 153 3.52 -12.14 -16.68
C ARG A 153 5.00 -11.73 -16.70
N ALA A 154 5.60 -11.62 -17.89
CA ALA A 154 6.97 -11.17 -18.04
C ALA A 154 7.17 -9.72 -17.57
N ALA A 155 6.24 -8.83 -17.94
CA ALA A 155 6.24 -7.44 -17.52
C ALA A 155 6.12 -7.33 -15.98
N SER A 156 5.14 -8.01 -15.37
CA SER A 156 4.98 -8.01 -13.90
C SER A 156 6.20 -8.59 -13.19
N GLN A 157 6.80 -9.66 -13.74
CA GLN A 157 8.02 -10.23 -13.18
C GLN A 157 9.19 -9.23 -13.20
N ALA A 158 9.38 -8.52 -14.31
CA ALA A 158 10.41 -7.50 -14.43
C ALA A 158 10.14 -6.32 -13.47
N LEU A 159 8.89 -5.83 -13.41
CA LEU A 159 8.49 -4.72 -12.53
C LEU A 159 8.73 -5.06 -11.06
N VAL A 160 8.16 -6.16 -10.56
CA VAL A 160 8.28 -6.55 -9.15
C VAL A 160 9.75 -6.71 -8.74
N LEU A 161 10.55 -7.35 -9.58
CA LEU A 161 11.95 -7.61 -9.27
C LEU A 161 12.80 -6.34 -9.31
N THR A 162 12.66 -5.52 -10.35
CA THR A 162 13.47 -4.30 -10.51
C THR A 162 13.05 -3.20 -9.56
N THR A 163 11.76 -3.08 -9.22
CA THR A 163 11.28 -2.17 -8.16
C THR A 163 11.70 -2.65 -6.78
N ALA A 164 11.70 -3.95 -6.48
CA ALA A 164 12.23 -4.45 -5.20
C ALA A 164 13.72 -4.11 -5.04
N GLY A 165 14.51 -4.27 -6.12
CA GLY A 165 15.91 -3.82 -6.14
C GLY A 165 16.07 -2.30 -6.07
N GLY A 166 15.21 -1.55 -6.77
CA GLY A 166 15.18 -0.08 -6.73
C GLY A 166 14.86 0.48 -5.34
N LEU A 167 13.89 -0.10 -4.64
CA LEU A 167 13.55 0.28 -3.25
C LEU A 167 14.69 -0.04 -2.28
N ALA A 168 15.34 -1.19 -2.43
CA ALA A 168 16.54 -1.51 -1.66
C ALA A 168 17.66 -0.49 -1.93
N MET A 169 17.87 -0.15 -3.20
CA MET A 169 18.82 0.89 -3.62
C MET A 169 18.47 2.26 -3.04
N LEU A 170 17.20 2.66 -3.00
CA LEU A 170 16.78 3.93 -2.39
C LEU A 170 17.18 3.98 -0.91
N ALA A 171 16.90 2.92 -0.15
CA ALA A 171 17.37 2.82 1.23
C ALA A 171 18.90 2.93 1.32
N GLY A 172 19.61 2.26 0.40
CA GLY A 172 21.06 2.35 0.28
C GLY A 172 21.58 3.76 -0.03
N LEU A 173 20.99 4.46 -0.99
CA LEU A 173 21.34 5.83 -1.37
C LEU A 173 21.12 6.80 -0.21
N ILE A 174 20.02 6.65 0.54
CA ILE A 174 19.78 7.45 1.76
C ILE A 174 20.86 7.19 2.81
N MET A 175 21.24 5.93 3.03
CA MET A 175 22.29 5.58 3.99
C MET A 175 23.66 6.12 3.57
N VAL A 176 23.99 6.05 2.27
CA VAL A 176 25.23 6.61 1.71
C VAL A 176 25.24 8.13 1.81
N ALA A 177 24.16 8.80 1.44
CA ALA A 177 24.04 10.26 1.54
C ALA A 177 24.19 10.74 2.99
N GLN A 178 23.60 10.03 3.95
CA GLN A 178 23.78 10.32 5.39
C GLN A 178 25.21 10.05 5.89
N ALA A 179 25.90 9.04 5.34
CA ALA A 179 27.28 8.73 5.72
C ALA A 179 28.29 9.75 5.16
N SER A 180 28.03 10.25 3.95
CA SER A 180 28.84 11.27 3.26
C SER A 180 28.50 12.70 3.71
N GLY A 181 27.25 12.95 4.12
CA GLY A 181 26.76 14.29 4.46
C GLY A 181 26.27 15.11 3.27
N SER A 182 26.18 14.51 2.07
CA SER A 182 25.72 15.16 0.83
C SER A 182 24.74 14.28 0.07
N THR A 183 23.88 14.90 -0.76
CA THR A 183 22.99 14.21 -1.70
C THR A 183 23.53 14.22 -3.13
N LEU A 184 24.62 14.95 -3.40
CA LEU A 184 25.28 15.03 -4.70
C LEU A 184 26.23 13.86 -4.87
N LEU A 185 26.06 13.07 -5.94
CA LEU A 185 26.92 11.96 -6.34
C LEU A 185 28.37 12.41 -6.54
N SER A 186 28.59 13.59 -7.10
CA SER A 186 29.92 14.18 -7.24
C SER A 186 30.66 14.31 -5.91
N GLU A 187 29.98 14.78 -4.88
CA GLU A 187 30.53 14.94 -3.52
C GLU A 187 30.63 13.59 -2.79
N ILE A 188 29.61 12.75 -2.90
CA ILE A 188 29.58 11.39 -2.31
C ILE A 188 30.74 10.53 -2.83
N VAL A 189 31.09 10.64 -4.11
CA VAL A 189 32.20 9.86 -4.67
C VAL A 189 33.55 10.41 -4.22
N ALA A 190 33.66 11.73 -4.03
CA ALA A 190 34.89 12.36 -3.54
C ALA A 190 35.13 12.11 -2.05
N ASP A 191 34.06 12.11 -1.24
CA ASP A 191 34.09 11.78 0.18
C ASP A 191 32.88 10.90 0.58
N PRO A 192 33.00 9.56 0.42
CA PRO A 192 31.91 8.63 0.71
C PRO A 192 31.61 8.46 2.21
N GLY A 193 32.47 9.01 3.08
CA GLY A 193 32.41 8.77 4.52
C GLY A 193 32.97 7.40 4.92
N SER A 194 32.60 6.90 6.09
CA SER A 194 33.10 5.62 6.60
C SER A 194 32.13 4.93 7.57
N GLY A 195 32.44 3.67 7.93
CA GLY A 195 31.71 2.92 8.95
C GLY A 195 30.58 2.02 8.42
N PRO A 196 29.83 1.36 9.32
CA PRO A 196 28.84 0.35 8.94
C PRO A 196 27.69 0.86 8.07
N LEU A 197 27.32 2.14 8.24
CA LEU A 197 26.24 2.77 7.48
C LEU A 197 26.59 2.82 5.98
N LEU A 198 27.82 3.26 5.65
CA LEU A 198 28.33 3.26 4.28
C LEU A 198 28.41 1.84 3.71
N THR A 199 28.94 0.89 4.47
CA THR A 199 29.09 -0.50 4.00
C THR A 199 27.75 -1.13 3.64
N TRP A 200 26.76 -1.07 4.54
CA TRP A 200 25.43 -1.62 4.26
C TRP A 200 24.68 -0.82 3.20
N GLY A 201 24.83 0.51 3.19
CA GLY A 201 24.30 1.37 2.15
C GLY A 201 24.82 0.96 0.76
N THR A 202 26.13 0.76 0.64
CA THR A 202 26.80 0.30 -0.58
C THR A 202 26.27 -1.06 -1.06
N VAL A 203 26.12 -2.03 -0.16
CA VAL A 203 25.57 -3.36 -0.52
C VAL A 203 24.14 -3.24 -1.05
N LEU A 204 23.31 -2.38 -0.47
CA LEU A 204 21.94 -2.13 -0.91
C LEU A 204 21.89 -1.38 -2.26
N VAL A 205 22.80 -0.43 -2.49
CA VAL A 205 22.96 0.23 -3.80
C VAL A 205 23.36 -0.78 -4.88
N LEU A 206 24.35 -1.64 -4.58
CA LEU A 206 24.75 -2.72 -5.45
C LEU A 206 23.59 -3.67 -5.75
N LEU A 207 22.73 -3.99 -4.77
CA LEU A 207 21.55 -4.84 -5.01
C LEU A 207 20.61 -4.24 -6.09
N GLY A 208 20.41 -2.92 -6.10
CA GLY A 208 19.70 -2.24 -7.19
C GLY A 208 20.41 -2.38 -8.53
N ALA A 209 21.70 -2.10 -8.58
CA ALA A 209 22.49 -2.23 -9.81
C ALA A 209 22.47 -3.67 -10.37
N LEU A 210 22.62 -4.68 -9.50
CA LEU A 210 22.62 -6.09 -9.86
C LEU A 210 21.26 -6.54 -10.42
N THR A 211 20.14 -6.10 -9.82
CA THR A 211 18.79 -6.45 -10.30
C THR A 211 18.49 -5.83 -11.67
N LYS A 212 18.79 -4.53 -11.85
CA LYS A 212 18.53 -3.79 -13.10
C LYS A 212 19.44 -4.22 -14.25
N SER A 213 20.67 -4.65 -13.96
CA SER A 213 21.60 -5.19 -14.96
C SER A 213 21.49 -6.71 -15.16
N ALA A 214 20.42 -7.34 -14.65
CA ALA A 214 20.15 -8.77 -14.84
C ALA A 214 21.32 -9.68 -14.41
N MET A 215 21.95 -9.38 -13.28
CA MET A 215 23.03 -10.18 -12.70
C MET A 215 22.50 -11.44 -12.02
N VAL A 216 23.32 -12.46 -11.82
CA VAL A 216 22.95 -13.65 -11.04
C VAL A 216 22.74 -13.27 -9.57
N PRO A 217 21.65 -13.69 -8.90
CA PRO A 217 20.61 -14.62 -9.35
C PRO A 217 19.40 -13.99 -10.07
N PHE A 218 19.34 -12.68 -10.21
CA PHE A 218 18.22 -11.89 -10.75
C PHE A 218 18.08 -11.91 -12.28
N HIS A 219 19.02 -12.48 -13.02
CA HIS A 219 19.06 -12.50 -14.49
C HIS A 219 17.81 -12.98 -15.24
N PHE A 220 16.90 -13.72 -14.60
CA PHE A 220 15.79 -14.42 -15.26
C PHE A 220 14.71 -13.50 -15.86
N TRP A 221 14.58 -12.26 -15.39
CA TRP A 221 13.60 -11.32 -15.95
C TRP A 221 13.97 -10.89 -17.38
N LEU A 222 15.27 -10.80 -17.71
CA LEU A 222 15.74 -10.33 -19.01
C LEU A 222 15.37 -11.30 -20.14
N PRO A 223 15.63 -12.62 -20.05
CA PRO A 223 15.11 -13.58 -21.02
C PRO A 223 13.57 -13.59 -21.11
N ALA A 224 12.87 -13.41 -19.99
CA ALA A 224 11.40 -13.36 -19.98
C ALA A 224 10.86 -12.13 -20.72
N ALA A 225 11.58 -10.99 -20.66
CA ALA A 225 11.24 -9.75 -21.35
C ALA A 225 11.37 -9.83 -22.88
N MET A 226 11.88 -10.93 -23.47
CA MET A 226 12.00 -11.10 -24.93
C MET A 226 10.64 -11.19 -25.66
N GLN A 227 9.54 -11.20 -24.90
CA GLN A 227 8.18 -11.04 -25.44
C GLN A 227 7.91 -9.63 -25.97
N ALA A 228 8.66 -8.61 -25.52
CA ALA A 228 8.53 -7.26 -26.02
C ALA A 228 8.88 -7.18 -27.52
N PRO A 229 8.39 -6.20 -28.29
CA PRO A 229 8.81 -5.97 -29.67
C PRO A 229 10.34 -5.85 -29.80
N THR A 230 10.90 -6.29 -30.92
CA THR A 230 12.37 -6.32 -31.08
C THR A 230 13.07 -4.95 -31.00
N PRO A 231 12.48 -3.82 -31.44
CA PRO A 231 13.05 -2.49 -31.18
C PRO A 231 13.25 -2.20 -29.69
N VAL A 232 12.32 -2.64 -28.83
CA VAL A 232 12.45 -2.53 -27.36
C VAL A 232 13.65 -3.30 -26.89
N SER A 233 13.81 -4.54 -27.34
CA SER A 233 14.97 -5.36 -26.96
C SER A 233 16.29 -4.76 -27.42
N ALA A 234 16.34 -4.22 -28.64
CA ALA A 234 17.51 -3.55 -29.20
C ALA A 234 17.90 -2.28 -28.44
N TYR A 235 16.95 -1.61 -27.77
CA TYR A 235 17.25 -0.40 -27.00
C TYR A 235 17.50 -0.71 -25.53
N LEU A 236 16.52 -1.34 -24.84
CA LEU A 236 16.57 -1.61 -23.42
C LEU A 236 17.72 -2.55 -23.05
N HIS A 237 18.03 -3.54 -23.88
CA HIS A 237 18.98 -4.61 -23.55
C HIS A 237 20.35 -4.44 -24.20
N ALA A 238 20.53 -3.42 -25.04
CA ALA A 238 21.83 -3.14 -25.63
C ALA A 238 22.38 -1.80 -25.19
N ALA A 239 21.59 -0.72 -25.17
CA ALA A 239 22.11 0.64 -24.98
C ALA A 239 21.64 1.34 -23.69
N ALA A 240 20.46 0.99 -23.17
CA ALA A 240 19.79 1.80 -22.13
C ALA A 240 19.58 1.05 -20.80
N MET A 241 18.43 0.40 -20.60
CA MET A 241 17.95 -0.05 -19.27
C MET A 241 18.97 -0.93 -18.53
N VAL A 242 19.48 -1.96 -19.20
CA VAL A 242 20.41 -2.92 -18.57
C VAL A 242 21.79 -2.33 -18.29
N LYS A 243 22.08 -1.17 -18.87
CA LYS A 243 23.30 -0.40 -18.65
C LYS A 243 23.16 0.59 -17.51
N ALA A 244 21.95 0.84 -16.97
CA ALA A 244 21.75 1.74 -15.84
C ALA A 244 22.51 1.28 -14.58
N GLY A 245 22.49 -0.01 -14.26
CA GLY A 245 23.28 -0.54 -13.14
C GLY A 245 24.78 -0.56 -13.44
N ILE A 246 25.19 -0.75 -14.70
CA ILE A 246 26.60 -0.63 -15.11
C ILE A 246 27.09 0.81 -14.94
N TYR A 247 26.27 1.78 -15.37
CA TYR A 247 26.53 3.22 -15.19
C TYR A 247 26.66 3.58 -13.72
N LEU A 248 25.72 3.14 -12.87
CA LEU A 248 25.76 3.43 -11.44
C LEU A 248 27.01 2.85 -10.76
N VAL A 249 27.39 1.62 -11.10
CA VAL A 249 28.62 1.01 -10.57
C VAL A 249 29.86 1.74 -11.07
N ALA A 250 29.94 2.10 -12.35
CA ALA A 250 31.03 2.90 -12.90
C ALA A 250 31.12 4.28 -12.23
N ARG A 251 29.98 4.94 -12.02
CA ARG A 251 29.86 6.26 -11.38
C ARG A 251 30.40 6.25 -9.95
N LEU A 252 30.15 5.16 -9.20
CA LEU A 252 30.55 5.04 -7.80
C LEU A 252 31.94 4.42 -7.61
N ALA A 253 32.46 3.67 -8.59
CA ALA A 253 33.72 2.93 -8.47
C ALA A 253 34.91 3.78 -7.96
N PRO A 254 35.11 5.05 -8.39
CA PRO A 254 36.25 5.87 -7.93
C PRO A 254 36.32 6.05 -6.41
N GLY A 255 35.16 6.16 -5.73
CA GLY A 255 35.10 6.33 -4.27
C GLY A 255 34.78 5.04 -3.49
N PHE A 256 34.19 4.03 -4.14
CA PHE A 256 33.57 2.90 -3.45
C PHE A 256 34.31 1.56 -3.63
N ALA A 257 35.29 1.48 -4.54
CA ALA A 257 35.95 0.21 -4.84
C ALA A 257 36.63 -0.47 -3.63
N ASP A 258 37.08 0.32 -2.66
CA ASP A 258 37.71 -0.15 -1.43
C ASP A 258 36.72 -0.43 -0.28
N VAL A 259 35.44 -0.10 -0.45
CA VAL A 259 34.41 -0.37 0.56
C VAL A 259 34.26 -1.89 0.75
N PRO A 260 34.26 -2.39 2.00
CA PRO A 260 34.14 -3.82 2.27
C PRO A 260 32.91 -4.44 1.58
N GLY A 261 33.14 -5.51 0.81
CA GLY A 261 32.10 -6.22 0.07
C GLY A 261 31.94 -5.79 -1.39
N TRP A 262 32.40 -4.61 -1.81
CA TRP A 262 32.27 -4.14 -3.19
C TRP A 262 32.90 -5.11 -4.21
N ARG A 263 34.23 -5.26 -4.19
CA ARG A 263 34.97 -6.09 -5.18
C ARG A 263 34.51 -7.56 -5.18
N PRO A 264 34.36 -8.25 -4.03
CA PRO A 264 33.91 -9.65 -4.03
C PRO A 264 32.52 -9.83 -4.66
N ILE A 265 31.59 -8.91 -4.40
CA ILE A 265 30.25 -8.94 -4.99
C ILE A 265 30.33 -8.66 -6.49
N VAL A 266 30.93 -7.55 -6.89
CA VAL A 266 30.92 -7.09 -8.28
C VAL A 266 31.72 -8.01 -9.20
N LEU A 267 32.94 -8.41 -8.80
CA LEU A 267 33.78 -9.32 -9.58
C LEU A 267 33.21 -10.74 -9.57
N GLY A 268 32.86 -11.27 -8.40
CA GLY A 268 32.36 -12.63 -8.25
C GLY A 268 31.03 -12.87 -8.95
N VAL A 269 30.06 -11.96 -8.75
CA VAL A 269 28.76 -12.02 -9.42
C VAL A 269 28.91 -11.73 -10.91
N GLY A 270 29.76 -10.79 -11.31
CA GLY A 270 30.00 -10.46 -12.72
C GLY A 270 30.52 -11.66 -13.51
N VAL A 271 31.57 -12.33 -13.03
CA VAL A 271 32.13 -13.54 -13.66
C VAL A 271 31.13 -14.69 -13.66
N ALA A 272 30.43 -14.94 -12.55
CA ALA A 272 29.41 -15.97 -12.49
C ALA A 272 28.27 -15.72 -13.51
N THR A 273 27.88 -14.45 -13.66
CA THR A 273 26.87 -14.01 -14.63
C THR A 273 27.36 -14.19 -16.06
N MET A 274 28.63 -13.83 -16.33
CA MET A 274 29.26 -14.00 -17.64
C MET A 274 29.23 -15.46 -18.10
N LEU A 275 29.66 -16.37 -17.23
CA LEU A 275 29.72 -17.81 -17.49
C LEU A 275 28.33 -18.43 -17.64
N LEU A 276 27.40 -18.12 -16.72
CA LEU A 276 26.04 -18.64 -16.78
C LEU A 276 25.30 -18.16 -18.03
N GLY A 277 25.41 -16.87 -18.37
CA GLY A 277 24.82 -16.31 -19.58
C GLY A 277 25.34 -16.98 -20.85
N GLY A 278 26.67 -17.13 -20.96
CA GLY A 278 27.31 -17.79 -22.11
C GLY A 278 26.87 -19.25 -22.26
N TYR A 279 26.85 -20.00 -21.15
CA TYR A 279 26.39 -21.39 -21.12
C TYR A 279 24.91 -21.52 -21.53
N ARG A 280 24.03 -20.66 -20.99
CA ARG A 280 22.60 -20.68 -21.29
C ARG A 280 22.30 -20.23 -22.73
N SER A 281 23.07 -19.31 -23.29
CA SER A 281 22.95 -18.85 -24.67
C SER A 281 23.12 -20.00 -25.68
N LEU A 282 24.13 -20.87 -25.46
CA LEU A 282 24.38 -22.05 -26.30
C LEU A 282 23.21 -23.06 -26.34
N ARG A 283 22.33 -23.05 -25.34
CA ARG A 283 21.17 -23.95 -25.24
C ARG A 283 19.92 -23.42 -25.95
N GLN A 284 19.93 -22.17 -26.41
CA GLN A 284 18.76 -21.57 -27.04
C GLN A 284 18.66 -21.94 -28.53
N TYR A 285 17.41 -21.97 -29.01
CA TYR A 285 17.06 -22.14 -30.42
C TYR A 285 16.43 -20.87 -31.00
N ASP A 286 15.70 -20.11 -30.20
CA ASP A 286 15.22 -18.78 -30.55
C ASP A 286 16.39 -17.79 -30.58
N LEU A 287 16.59 -17.11 -31.72
CA LEU A 287 17.71 -16.18 -31.92
C LEU A 287 17.67 -14.98 -30.97
N LYS A 288 16.48 -14.47 -30.64
CA LYS A 288 16.31 -13.34 -29.73
C LYS A 288 16.64 -13.74 -28.29
N LEU A 289 16.21 -14.93 -27.87
CA LEU A 289 16.52 -15.49 -26.55
C LEU A 289 18.00 -15.87 -26.42
N LEU A 290 18.62 -16.37 -27.49
CA LEU A 290 20.07 -16.57 -27.56
C LEU A 290 20.80 -15.25 -27.30
N LEU A 291 20.40 -14.18 -28.00
CA LEU A 291 20.98 -12.86 -27.79
C LEU A 291 20.71 -12.32 -26.39
N ALA A 292 19.56 -12.58 -25.77
CA ALA A 292 19.25 -12.15 -24.40
C ALA A 292 20.20 -12.76 -23.37
N PHE A 293 20.43 -14.08 -23.41
CA PHE A 293 21.42 -14.72 -22.53
C PHE A 293 22.85 -14.30 -22.89
N GLY A 294 23.14 -14.03 -24.16
CA GLY A 294 24.40 -13.41 -24.57
C GLY A 294 24.56 -12.00 -23.97
N THR A 295 23.49 -11.22 -23.84
CA THR A 295 23.51 -9.92 -23.16
C THR A 295 23.77 -10.09 -21.67
N VAL A 296 23.11 -11.04 -20.98
CA VAL A 296 23.45 -11.38 -19.58
C VAL A 296 24.95 -11.65 -19.45
N SER A 297 25.51 -12.43 -20.38
CA SER A 297 26.93 -12.74 -20.39
C SER A 297 27.81 -11.49 -20.50
N GLN A 298 27.50 -10.61 -21.47
CA GLN A 298 28.24 -9.37 -21.70
C GLN A 298 28.08 -8.35 -20.56
N LEU A 299 26.91 -8.26 -19.94
CA LEU A 299 26.72 -7.40 -18.78
C LEU A 299 27.56 -7.87 -17.60
N GLY A 300 27.63 -9.18 -17.36
CA GLY A 300 28.55 -9.75 -16.36
C GLY A 300 30.00 -9.35 -16.61
N PHE A 301 30.44 -9.40 -17.87
CA PHE A 301 31.76 -8.93 -18.29
C PHE A 301 31.94 -7.43 -18.01
N LEU A 302 31.01 -6.59 -18.47
CA LEU A 302 31.05 -5.12 -18.25
C LEU A 302 31.08 -4.77 -16.76
N MET A 303 30.25 -5.43 -15.95
CA MET A 303 30.16 -5.23 -14.51
C MET A 303 31.50 -5.51 -13.81
N THR A 304 32.17 -6.60 -14.21
CA THR A 304 33.51 -6.92 -13.70
C THR A 304 34.53 -5.87 -14.08
N LEU A 305 34.52 -5.34 -15.31
CA LEU A 305 35.49 -4.34 -15.76
C LEU A 305 35.30 -2.99 -15.07
N VAL A 306 34.10 -2.41 -15.13
CA VAL A 306 33.86 -1.06 -14.58
C VAL A 306 33.86 -1.03 -13.04
N GLY A 307 33.66 -2.17 -12.40
CA GLY A 307 33.56 -2.27 -10.95
C GLY A 307 34.83 -2.76 -10.24
N ALA A 308 35.91 -3.08 -10.96
CA ALA A 308 37.15 -3.53 -10.35
C ALA A 308 37.86 -2.44 -9.53
N GLY A 309 37.68 -1.18 -9.93
CA GLY A 309 38.23 -0.03 -9.22
C GLY A 309 39.67 0.30 -9.58
N SER A 310 40.03 0.17 -10.86
CA SER A 310 41.36 0.48 -11.39
C SER A 310 41.27 1.16 -12.75
N GLN A 311 42.26 1.98 -13.08
CA GLN A 311 42.29 2.75 -14.32
C GLN A 311 42.29 1.84 -15.56
N GLU A 312 43.06 0.74 -15.55
CA GLU A 312 43.23 -0.15 -16.70
C GLU A 312 41.92 -0.86 -17.05
N LEU A 313 41.20 -1.34 -16.03
CA LEU A 313 39.92 -2.04 -16.22
C LEU A 313 38.76 -1.07 -16.48
N ALA A 314 38.84 0.16 -16.01
CA ALA A 314 37.91 1.22 -16.38
C ALA A 314 38.04 1.62 -17.85
N THR A 315 39.28 1.74 -18.36
CA THR A 315 39.57 1.98 -19.78
C THR A 315 38.96 0.88 -20.65
N ALA A 316 39.27 -0.39 -20.33
CA ALA A 316 38.70 -1.54 -21.03
C ALA A 316 37.16 -1.60 -20.91
N GLY A 317 36.63 -1.31 -19.73
CA GLY A 317 35.21 -1.32 -19.41
C GLY A 317 34.43 -0.32 -20.26
N LEU A 318 34.88 0.93 -20.35
CA LEU A 318 34.18 1.96 -21.10
C LEU A 318 34.24 1.72 -22.62
N ALA A 319 35.38 1.27 -23.14
CA ALA A 319 35.51 0.82 -24.53
C ALA A 319 34.54 -0.33 -24.84
N MET A 320 34.41 -1.30 -23.92
CA MET A 320 33.48 -2.42 -24.08
C MET A 320 32.01 -2.00 -23.92
N VAL A 321 31.69 -1.01 -23.09
CA VAL A 321 30.32 -0.44 -22.97
C VAL A 321 29.86 0.09 -24.32
N LEU A 322 30.72 0.86 -25.00
CA LEU A 322 30.49 1.39 -26.35
C LEU A 322 30.37 0.25 -27.36
N ALA A 323 31.36 -0.64 -27.43
CA ALA A 323 31.35 -1.78 -28.34
C ALA A 323 30.06 -2.61 -28.18
N HIS A 324 29.72 -2.99 -26.95
CA HIS A 324 28.53 -3.76 -26.61
C HIS A 324 27.25 -3.07 -27.05
N GLY A 325 27.15 -1.74 -26.87
CA GLY A 325 26.01 -0.97 -27.36
C GLY A 325 25.84 -1.09 -28.87
N LEU A 326 26.92 -0.88 -29.62
CA LEU A 326 26.91 -0.94 -31.09
C LEU A 326 26.59 -2.36 -31.60
N PHE A 327 27.31 -3.38 -31.15
CA PHE A 327 27.12 -4.72 -31.69
C PHE A 327 25.81 -5.36 -31.22
N LYS A 328 25.36 -5.19 -29.97
CA LYS A 328 24.09 -5.80 -29.55
C LYS A 328 22.89 -5.14 -30.17
N SER A 329 22.85 -3.82 -30.29
CA SER A 329 21.76 -3.14 -30.98
C SER A 329 21.70 -3.61 -32.43
N THR A 330 22.84 -3.71 -33.12
CA THR A 330 22.90 -4.26 -34.48
C THR A 330 22.34 -5.68 -34.56
N LEU A 331 22.73 -6.58 -33.65
CA LEU A 331 22.28 -7.97 -33.66
C LEU A 331 20.78 -8.11 -33.37
N PHE A 332 20.25 -7.39 -32.37
CA PHE A 332 18.81 -7.42 -32.08
C PHE A 332 17.99 -6.84 -33.24
N LEU A 333 18.39 -5.70 -33.80
CA LEU A 333 17.74 -5.14 -34.97
C LEU A 333 17.83 -6.10 -36.16
N SER A 334 18.97 -6.77 -36.36
CA SER A 334 19.13 -7.76 -37.43
C SER A 334 18.19 -8.97 -37.26
N VAL A 335 18.02 -9.46 -36.02
CA VAL A 335 17.02 -10.50 -35.71
C VAL A 335 15.60 -9.99 -35.98
N GLY A 336 15.30 -8.72 -35.67
CA GLY A 336 14.00 -8.14 -35.95
C GLY A 336 13.69 -8.05 -37.44
N VAL A 337 14.67 -7.68 -38.27
CA VAL A 337 14.53 -7.69 -39.73
C VAL A 337 14.34 -9.11 -40.24
N LEU A 338 15.10 -10.07 -39.71
CA LEU A 338 15.01 -11.48 -40.08
C LEU A 338 13.61 -12.02 -39.75
N ASP A 339 13.15 -11.85 -38.51
CA ASP A 339 11.84 -12.29 -38.02
C ASP A 339 10.70 -11.71 -38.88
N HIS A 340 10.78 -10.43 -39.21
CA HIS A 340 9.80 -9.78 -40.08
C HIS A 340 9.85 -10.28 -41.53
N ALA A 341 11.04 -10.60 -42.05
CA ALA A 341 11.19 -11.09 -43.42
C ALA A 341 10.83 -12.57 -43.60
N THR A 342 10.96 -13.38 -42.55
CA THR A 342 10.82 -14.84 -42.63
C THR A 342 9.69 -15.44 -41.78
N GLY A 343 9.03 -14.66 -40.94
CA GLY A 343 7.93 -15.12 -40.06
C GLY A 343 8.37 -16.03 -38.89
N THR A 344 9.65 -16.43 -38.86
CA THR A 344 10.26 -17.25 -37.80
C THR A 344 11.65 -16.74 -37.47
N ARG A 345 12.05 -16.95 -36.22
CA ARG A 345 13.39 -16.68 -35.67
C ARG A 345 14.01 -17.90 -35.00
N ASP A 346 13.45 -19.09 -35.25
CA ASP A 346 14.01 -20.35 -34.76
C ASP A 346 15.20 -20.75 -35.63
N LEU A 347 16.39 -20.82 -35.04
CA LEU A 347 17.61 -21.19 -35.74
C LEU A 347 17.59 -22.61 -36.34
N ARG A 348 16.60 -23.44 -36.02
CA ARG A 348 16.41 -24.77 -36.61
C ARG A 348 15.65 -24.71 -37.93
N GLU A 349 14.90 -23.65 -38.20
CA GLU A 349 14.05 -23.51 -39.38
C GLU A 349 14.67 -22.65 -40.49
N LEU A 350 15.65 -21.81 -40.15
CA LEU A 350 16.26 -20.83 -41.07
C LEU A 350 17.43 -21.42 -41.87
N SER A 351 17.48 -21.35 -43.20
CA SER A 351 18.61 -21.87 -43.99
C SER A 351 18.90 -20.99 -45.21
N GLY A 352 20.18 -20.72 -45.50
CA GLY A 352 20.61 -20.07 -46.74
C GLY A 352 20.33 -18.57 -46.85
N LEU A 353 19.92 -17.91 -45.76
CA LEU A 353 19.55 -16.49 -45.77
C LEU A 353 20.74 -15.55 -46.02
N GLY A 354 21.98 -15.98 -45.81
CA GLY A 354 23.17 -15.16 -46.07
C GLY A 354 23.28 -14.70 -47.52
N HIS A 355 22.88 -15.53 -48.48
CA HIS A 355 22.87 -15.17 -49.90
C HIS A 355 21.62 -14.38 -50.31
N ARG A 356 20.48 -14.61 -49.65
CA ARG A 356 19.21 -13.94 -49.98
C ARG A 356 19.10 -12.54 -49.37
N LEU A 357 19.69 -12.33 -48.21
CA LEU A 357 19.69 -11.07 -47.46
C LEU A 357 21.12 -10.60 -47.18
N PRO A 358 21.95 -10.33 -48.22
CA PRO A 358 23.38 -10.10 -48.07
C PRO A 358 23.72 -8.88 -47.21
N TRP A 359 22.94 -7.80 -47.30
CA TRP A 359 23.15 -6.60 -46.49
C TRP A 359 22.82 -6.82 -45.01
N LEU A 360 21.76 -7.58 -44.72
CA LEU A 360 21.44 -7.98 -43.36
C LEU A 360 22.52 -8.91 -42.78
N ALA A 361 22.97 -9.87 -43.57
CA ALA A 361 24.06 -10.77 -43.21
C ALA A 361 25.36 -9.99 -42.96
N THR A 362 25.65 -8.97 -43.76
CA THR A 362 26.81 -8.09 -43.57
C THR A 362 26.73 -7.35 -42.24
N ALA A 363 25.60 -6.71 -41.92
CA ALA A 363 25.42 -6.04 -40.63
C ALA A 363 25.61 -7.01 -39.45
N ALA A 364 25.00 -8.20 -39.54
CA ALA A 364 25.11 -9.22 -38.51
C ALA A 364 26.54 -9.78 -38.37
N VAL A 365 27.27 -9.96 -39.46
CA VAL A 365 28.67 -10.41 -39.47
C VAL A 365 29.59 -9.36 -38.86
N LEU A 366 29.45 -8.07 -39.23
CA LEU A 366 30.23 -6.98 -38.63
C LEU A 366 30.03 -6.93 -37.11
N ALA A 367 28.78 -6.94 -36.65
CA ALA A 367 28.47 -6.93 -35.23
C ALA A 367 28.95 -8.19 -34.50
N SER A 368 28.81 -9.36 -35.13
CA SER A 368 29.30 -10.64 -34.57
C SER A 368 30.82 -10.67 -34.48
N ALA A 369 31.54 -10.15 -35.48
CA ALA A 369 32.98 -10.05 -35.45
C ALA A 369 33.46 -9.15 -34.30
N SER A 370 32.79 -8.01 -34.09
CA SER A 370 33.04 -7.15 -32.93
C SER A 370 32.73 -7.87 -31.60
N MET A 371 31.59 -8.58 -31.49
CA MET A 371 31.21 -9.29 -30.25
C MET A 371 32.16 -10.44 -29.93
N ALA A 372 32.65 -11.15 -30.95
CA ALA A 372 33.67 -12.20 -30.82
C ALA A 372 35.04 -11.61 -30.43
N GLY A 373 35.31 -10.36 -30.81
CA GLY A 373 36.58 -9.67 -30.55
C GLY A 373 37.61 -9.98 -31.63
N LEU A 374 37.24 -9.80 -32.91
CA LEU A 374 38.18 -9.91 -34.02
C LEU A 374 38.80 -8.53 -34.34
N PRO A 375 40.09 -8.45 -34.72
CA PRO A 375 40.64 -7.25 -35.34
C PRO A 375 39.94 -6.97 -36.69
N PRO A 376 39.67 -5.72 -37.08
CA PRO A 376 40.06 -4.47 -36.42
C PRO A 376 38.91 -3.80 -35.63
N PHE A 377 38.01 -4.54 -34.97
CA PHE A 377 36.80 -3.95 -34.36
C PHE A 377 37.04 -3.37 -32.95
N LEU A 378 36.21 -2.42 -32.51
CA LEU A 378 36.28 -1.86 -31.14
C LEU A 378 36.12 -2.95 -30.06
N GLY A 379 35.34 -3.99 -30.32
CA GLY A 379 35.20 -5.12 -29.39
C GLY A 379 36.46 -5.99 -29.24
N PHE A 380 37.41 -5.92 -30.19
CA PHE A 380 38.74 -6.50 -30.00
C PHE A 380 39.57 -5.63 -29.06
N VAL A 381 39.65 -4.33 -29.35
CA VAL A 381 40.39 -3.34 -28.55
C VAL A 381 39.99 -3.40 -27.07
N GLY A 382 38.69 -3.35 -26.76
CA GLY A 382 38.24 -3.39 -25.37
C GLY A 382 38.46 -4.74 -24.66
N LYS A 383 38.50 -5.86 -25.40
CA LYS A 383 38.82 -7.19 -24.81
C LYS A 383 40.31 -7.35 -24.58
N GLU A 384 41.13 -6.89 -25.52
CA GLU A 384 42.58 -6.92 -25.38
C GLU A 384 43.01 -6.08 -24.18
N ALA A 385 42.52 -4.84 -24.06
CA ALA A 385 42.74 -4.00 -22.88
C ALA A 385 42.28 -4.68 -21.57
N ALA A 386 41.15 -5.39 -21.58
CA ALA A 386 40.70 -6.15 -20.41
C ALA A 386 41.65 -7.30 -20.04
N PHE A 387 42.18 -8.02 -21.04
CA PHE A 387 43.15 -9.09 -20.80
C PHE A 387 44.49 -8.54 -20.31
N THR A 388 44.99 -7.45 -20.90
CA THR A 388 46.23 -6.81 -20.47
C THR A 388 46.10 -6.31 -19.04
N GLY A 389 45.07 -5.51 -18.73
CA GLY A 389 44.87 -4.97 -17.39
C GLY A 389 44.75 -6.07 -16.32
N LEU A 390 44.07 -7.19 -16.61
CA LEU A 390 43.99 -8.31 -15.66
C LEU A 390 45.30 -9.11 -15.54
N TRP A 391 46.06 -9.22 -16.63
CA TRP A 391 47.36 -9.90 -16.65
C TRP A 391 48.41 -9.13 -15.85
N GLU A 392 48.39 -7.80 -15.95
CA GLU A 392 49.34 -6.89 -15.32
C GLU A 392 48.99 -6.51 -13.87
N GLY A 393 47.84 -6.96 -13.37
CA GLY A 393 47.49 -6.81 -11.95
C GLY A 393 46.50 -5.70 -11.64
N GLY A 394 45.62 -5.32 -12.56
CA GLY A 394 44.53 -4.36 -12.38
C GLY A 394 43.48 -4.71 -11.32
N VAL A 395 43.71 -5.75 -10.50
CA VAL A 395 42.96 -6.08 -9.29
C VAL A 395 43.96 -6.26 -8.14
N PRO A 396 43.76 -5.62 -6.96
CA PRO A 396 44.77 -5.61 -5.89
C PRO A 396 45.24 -6.98 -5.40
N ASP A 397 44.32 -7.96 -5.30
CA ASP A 397 44.68 -9.33 -4.96
C ASP A 397 45.02 -10.12 -6.23
N ARG A 398 46.28 -10.54 -6.34
CA ARG A 398 46.79 -11.30 -7.49
C ARG A 398 46.07 -12.63 -7.70
N ALA A 399 45.64 -13.30 -6.63
CA ALA A 399 44.88 -14.55 -6.75
C ALA A 399 43.48 -14.30 -7.31
N ALA A 400 42.81 -13.24 -6.85
CA ALA A 400 41.56 -12.76 -7.42
C ALA A 400 41.71 -12.33 -8.89
N ALA A 401 42.79 -11.60 -9.23
CA ALA A 401 43.08 -11.16 -10.59
C ALA A 401 43.15 -12.35 -11.57
N TRP A 402 43.93 -13.38 -11.25
CA TRP A 402 44.04 -14.61 -12.05
C TRP A 402 42.71 -15.37 -12.14
N THR A 403 41.95 -15.42 -11.05
CA THR A 403 40.64 -16.09 -11.02
C THR A 403 39.63 -15.39 -11.93
N VAL A 404 39.61 -14.05 -11.88
CA VAL A 404 38.77 -13.20 -12.74
C VAL A 404 39.21 -13.31 -14.19
N LEU A 405 40.51 -13.28 -14.48
CA LEU A 405 41.07 -13.46 -15.82
C LEU A 405 40.66 -14.81 -16.41
N ALA A 406 40.86 -15.91 -15.68
CA ALA A 406 40.45 -17.24 -16.11
C ALA A 406 38.94 -17.29 -16.40
N GLY A 407 38.13 -16.69 -15.52
CA GLY A 407 36.68 -16.58 -15.70
C GLY A 407 36.28 -15.80 -16.95
N ILE A 408 36.92 -14.65 -17.21
CA ILE A 408 36.65 -13.82 -18.39
C ILE A 408 37.12 -14.49 -19.68
N VAL A 409 38.27 -15.16 -19.68
CA VAL A 409 38.75 -15.94 -20.83
C VAL A 409 37.76 -17.06 -21.16
N LEU A 410 37.32 -17.83 -20.15
CA LEU A 410 36.30 -18.88 -20.33
C LEU A 410 34.97 -18.30 -20.81
N GLY A 411 34.51 -17.17 -20.25
CA GLY A 411 33.31 -16.48 -20.69
C GLY A 411 33.42 -15.95 -22.14
N SER A 412 34.62 -15.51 -22.53
CA SER A 412 34.92 -15.01 -23.87
C SER A 412 34.95 -16.15 -24.89
N VAL A 413 35.49 -17.31 -24.53
CA VAL A 413 35.38 -18.57 -25.30
C VAL A 413 33.91 -18.92 -25.55
N LEU A 414 33.07 -18.87 -24.51
CA LEU A 414 31.62 -19.10 -24.66
C LEU A 414 30.96 -18.05 -25.55
N THR A 415 31.41 -16.79 -25.45
CA THR A 415 30.95 -15.69 -26.31
C THR A 415 31.22 -15.96 -27.78
N VAL A 416 32.44 -16.33 -28.13
CA VAL A 416 32.78 -16.70 -29.51
C VAL A 416 31.93 -17.90 -29.97
N ALA A 417 31.76 -18.92 -29.13
CA ALA A 417 30.99 -20.11 -29.47
C ALA A 417 29.51 -19.80 -29.76
N TYR A 418 28.82 -18.99 -28.93
CA TYR A 418 27.43 -18.63 -29.20
C TYR A 418 27.30 -17.61 -30.33
N THR A 419 28.32 -16.77 -30.57
CA THR A 419 28.38 -15.85 -31.71
C THR A 419 28.45 -16.62 -33.03
N ALA A 420 29.35 -17.60 -33.11
CA ALA A 420 29.44 -18.50 -34.26
C ALA A 420 28.14 -19.30 -34.45
N ARG A 421 27.53 -19.76 -33.36
CA ARG A 421 26.21 -20.41 -33.39
C ARG A 421 25.11 -19.50 -33.94
N PHE A 422 25.10 -18.23 -33.56
CA PHE A 422 24.15 -17.25 -34.07
C PHE A 422 24.30 -17.05 -35.58
N LEU A 423 25.52 -16.75 -36.06
CA LEU A 423 25.78 -16.54 -37.50
C LEU A 423 25.46 -17.79 -38.33
N TRP A 424 25.90 -18.96 -37.86
CA TRP A 424 25.62 -20.22 -38.53
C TRP A 424 24.12 -20.54 -38.54
N GLY A 425 23.44 -20.35 -37.41
CA GLY A 425 22.02 -20.66 -37.28
C GLY A 425 21.10 -19.73 -38.06
N ALA A 426 21.47 -18.45 -38.19
CA ALA A 426 20.66 -17.44 -38.88
C ALA A 426 20.93 -17.38 -40.40
N PHE A 427 22.19 -17.52 -40.84
CA PHE A 427 22.56 -17.18 -42.22
C PHE A 427 23.18 -18.34 -43.02
N ALA A 428 23.74 -19.35 -42.38
CA ALA A 428 24.41 -20.43 -43.11
C ALA A 428 23.41 -21.38 -43.78
N ARG A 429 23.88 -22.10 -44.80
CA ARG A 429 23.15 -23.22 -45.38
C ARG A 429 23.31 -24.45 -44.49
N LYS A 430 22.19 -25.03 -44.04
CA LYS A 430 22.21 -26.18 -43.11
C LYS A 430 22.00 -27.51 -43.85
N PRO A 431 22.80 -28.55 -43.55
CA PRO A 431 22.55 -29.90 -44.02
C PRO A 431 21.21 -30.42 -43.49
N GLY A 432 20.40 -31.05 -44.36
CA GLY A 432 19.10 -31.63 -43.99
C GLY A 432 17.91 -30.66 -44.04
N LEU A 433 18.13 -29.39 -44.39
CA LEU A 433 17.07 -28.43 -44.72
C LEU A 433 17.14 -28.04 -46.20
N PRO A 434 16.05 -27.49 -46.77
CA PRO A 434 16.07 -26.91 -48.10
C PRO A 434 17.18 -25.85 -48.26
N GLU A 435 17.61 -25.61 -49.52
CA GLU A 435 18.67 -24.63 -49.81
C GLU A 435 18.34 -23.23 -49.26
N ALA A 436 17.07 -22.85 -49.35
CA ALA A 436 16.49 -21.66 -48.74
C ALA A 436 15.29 -22.08 -47.88
N ALA A 437 15.33 -21.75 -46.59
CA ALA A 437 14.22 -21.97 -45.67
C ALA A 437 14.04 -20.70 -44.80
N PRO A 438 12.83 -20.10 -44.77
CA PRO A 438 11.65 -20.45 -45.57
C PRO A 438 11.85 -20.26 -47.08
N ALA A 439 11.00 -20.91 -47.88
CA ALA A 439 11.11 -20.89 -49.34
C ALA A 439 10.86 -19.48 -49.92
N GLU A 440 9.88 -18.76 -49.38
CA GLU A 440 9.57 -17.37 -49.73
C GLU A 440 9.82 -16.44 -48.54
N LEU A 441 10.09 -15.17 -48.83
CA LEU A 441 10.19 -14.13 -47.81
C LEU A 441 8.83 -13.44 -47.74
N GLU A 442 8.25 -13.36 -46.54
CA GLU A 442 6.95 -12.72 -46.32
C GLU A 442 7.04 -11.21 -46.59
N HIS A 443 8.08 -10.57 -46.04
CA HIS A 443 8.30 -9.13 -46.17
C HIS A 443 9.77 -8.82 -46.50
N PRO A 444 10.14 -8.66 -47.79
CA PRO A 444 11.51 -8.32 -48.16
C PRO A 444 11.91 -6.95 -47.58
N PRO A 445 13.05 -6.85 -46.88
CA PRO A 445 13.39 -5.63 -46.14
C PRO A 445 13.84 -4.51 -47.07
N GLY A 446 13.17 -3.35 -46.98
CA GLY A 446 13.55 -2.15 -47.72
C GLY A 446 14.83 -1.48 -47.17
N PRO A 447 15.49 -0.59 -47.94
CA PRO A 447 16.76 0.03 -47.57
C PRO A 447 16.74 0.80 -46.23
N LEU A 448 15.63 1.51 -45.95
CA LEU A 448 15.47 2.26 -44.70
C LEU A 448 15.46 1.35 -43.47
N PHE A 449 14.90 0.14 -43.59
CA PHE A 449 14.81 -0.82 -42.49
C PHE A 449 16.18 -1.39 -42.11
N LEU A 450 17.07 -1.54 -43.11
CA LEU A 450 18.45 -2.01 -42.93
C LEU A 450 19.41 -0.90 -42.47
N THR A 451 19.01 0.37 -42.54
CA THR A 451 19.91 1.51 -42.25
C THR A 451 20.44 1.47 -40.83
N ALA A 452 19.57 1.30 -39.82
CA ALA A 452 19.98 1.27 -38.42
C ALA A 452 20.99 0.16 -38.08
N PRO A 453 20.75 -1.14 -38.41
CA PRO A 453 21.74 -2.19 -38.14
C PRO A 453 23.04 -2.02 -38.95
N LEU A 454 22.97 -1.54 -40.21
CA LEU A 454 24.19 -1.30 -41.00
C LEU A 454 25.03 -0.16 -40.42
N VAL A 455 24.42 0.97 -40.07
CA VAL A 455 25.13 2.13 -39.49
C VAL A 455 25.82 1.73 -38.18
N LEU A 456 25.13 1.01 -37.29
CA LEU A 456 25.71 0.56 -36.02
C LEU A 456 26.82 -0.48 -36.22
N GLY A 457 26.65 -1.43 -37.15
CA GLY A 457 27.67 -2.44 -37.48
C GLY A 457 28.93 -1.82 -38.08
N VAL A 458 28.77 -0.86 -38.99
CA VAL A 458 29.88 -0.10 -39.58
C VAL A 458 30.54 0.81 -38.54
N ALA A 459 29.76 1.46 -37.67
CA ALA A 459 30.32 2.26 -36.58
C ALA A 459 31.22 1.43 -35.66
N GLY A 460 30.86 0.18 -35.35
CA GLY A 460 31.71 -0.72 -34.57
C GLY A 460 33.02 -1.12 -35.27
N LEU A 461 33.00 -1.23 -36.60
CA LEU A 461 34.20 -1.45 -37.43
C LEU A 461 35.09 -0.22 -37.46
N VAL A 462 34.51 0.96 -37.69
CA VAL A 462 35.24 2.24 -37.80
C VAL A 462 35.79 2.70 -36.46
N ALA A 463 35.08 2.46 -35.36
CA ALA A 463 35.52 2.82 -34.01
C ALA A 463 36.76 2.03 -33.54
N GLY A 464 37.06 0.87 -34.15
CA GLY A 464 38.25 0.10 -33.79
C GLY A 464 39.54 0.78 -34.21
N PRO A 465 39.78 1.09 -35.49
CA PRO A 465 40.95 1.86 -35.93
C PRO A 465 41.01 3.28 -35.38
N LEU A 466 39.86 3.87 -35.03
CA LEU A 466 39.76 5.17 -34.37
C LEU A 466 39.84 5.08 -32.83
N SER A 467 40.26 3.95 -32.25
CA SER A 467 40.34 3.78 -30.80
C SER A 467 41.23 4.83 -30.14
N SER A 468 42.33 5.23 -30.78
CA SER A 468 43.21 6.30 -30.31
C SER A 468 42.54 7.68 -30.27
N SER A 469 41.52 7.92 -31.09
CA SER A 469 40.72 9.16 -31.05
C SER A 469 39.63 9.11 -29.97
N ILE A 470 39.22 7.91 -29.56
CA ILE A 470 38.26 7.68 -28.47
C ILE A 470 38.99 7.65 -27.11
N ASP A 471 40.27 7.29 -27.10
CA ASP A 471 41.10 7.16 -25.90
C ASP A 471 41.04 8.38 -24.98
N PRO A 472 41.15 9.64 -25.43
CA PRO A 472 41.09 10.80 -24.53
C PRO A 472 39.76 10.88 -23.75
N LEU A 473 38.65 10.50 -24.38
CA LEU A 473 37.34 10.47 -23.70
C LEU A 473 37.28 9.37 -22.65
N VAL A 474 37.89 8.22 -22.95
CA VAL A 474 37.95 7.09 -22.04
C VAL A 474 38.89 7.36 -20.87
N ALA A 475 40.05 7.95 -21.15
CA ALA A 475 41.06 8.39 -20.18
C ALA A 475 40.48 9.41 -19.21
N ALA A 476 39.71 10.40 -19.69
CA ALA A 476 39.07 11.40 -18.83
C ALA A 476 38.15 10.80 -17.73
N TYR A 477 37.63 9.58 -17.94
CA TYR A 477 36.95 8.83 -16.88
C TYR A 477 37.91 7.91 -16.12
N SER A 478 38.76 7.14 -16.81
CA SER A 478 39.57 6.12 -16.14
C SER A 478 40.69 6.70 -15.26
N GLU A 479 41.17 7.92 -15.54
CA GLU A 479 42.13 8.66 -14.69
C GLU A 479 41.54 9.09 -13.34
N THR A 480 40.22 9.00 -13.15
CA THR A 480 39.59 9.21 -11.83
C THR A 480 39.82 8.03 -10.87
N LEU A 481 40.38 6.92 -11.37
CA LEU A 481 40.65 5.69 -10.63
C LEU A 481 42.16 5.49 -10.46
N PRO A 482 42.60 4.73 -9.44
CA PRO A 482 44.01 4.48 -9.23
C PRO A 482 44.59 3.58 -10.32
N VAL A 483 45.83 3.87 -10.73
CA VAL A 483 46.69 2.97 -11.52
C VAL A 483 47.18 1.86 -10.59
N LEU A 484 46.98 0.61 -10.99
CA LEU A 484 47.45 -0.57 -10.26
C LEU A 484 48.50 -1.38 -11.03
N ALA A 485 48.52 -1.27 -12.35
CA ALA A 485 49.55 -1.85 -13.20
C ALA A 485 50.85 -1.03 -13.17
N GLU A 486 51.93 -1.57 -13.73
CA GLU A 486 53.21 -0.86 -13.82
C GLU A 486 53.14 0.38 -14.74
N GLU A 487 52.35 0.29 -15.83
CA GLU A 487 52.05 1.40 -16.74
C GLU A 487 50.57 1.34 -17.15
N ALA A 488 49.91 2.50 -17.22
CA ALA A 488 48.54 2.57 -17.74
C ALA A 488 48.58 2.55 -19.28
N GLU A 489 48.16 1.44 -19.89
CA GLU A 489 48.09 1.34 -21.35
C GLU A 489 46.94 2.16 -21.94
N HIS A 490 47.24 2.87 -23.04
CA HIS A 490 46.26 3.57 -23.86
C HIS A 490 45.52 2.61 -24.80
N LEU A 491 44.30 2.98 -25.24
CA LEU A 491 43.56 2.26 -26.25
C LEU A 491 44.27 2.35 -27.62
N ALA A 492 44.90 1.26 -28.02
CA ALA A 492 45.43 1.08 -29.37
C ALA A 492 44.72 -0.09 -30.08
N LEU A 493 44.77 -0.09 -31.41
CA LEU A 493 44.27 -1.21 -32.22
C LEU A 493 45.16 -2.45 -32.08
N TRP A 494 46.44 -2.25 -31.78
CA TRP A 494 47.45 -3.29 -31.74
C TRP A 494 48.60 -2.90 -30.82
N HIS A 495 48.80 -3.66 -29.75
CA HIS A 495 49.86 -3.45 -28.74
C HIS A 495 51.09 -4.35 -28.95
N GLY A 496 51.13 -5.14 -30.03
CA GLY A 496 52.24 -6.05 -30.35
C GLY A 496 51.98 -7.50 -29.93
N LEU A 497 53.03 -8.33 -29.93
CA LEU A 497 52.95 -9.73 -29.49
C LEU A 497 53.00 -9.81 -27.95
N GLN A 498 51.88 -9.49 -27.31
CA GLN A 498 51.71 -9.56 -25.85
C GLN A 498 50.93 -10.81 -25.41
N PRO A 499 51.01 -11.22 -24.13
CA PRO A 499 50.19 -12.33 -23.59
C PRO A 499 48.69 -12.15 -23.82
N ALA A 500 48.18 -10.91 -23.81
CA ALA A 500 46.79 -10.58 -24.10
C ALA A 500 46.35 -11.04 -25.50
N LEU A 501 47.21 -10.89 -26.52
CA LEU A 501 46.95 -11.38 -27.88
C LEU A 501 46.87 -12.91 -27.92
N ALA A 502 47.72 -13.61 -27.16
CA ALA A 502 47.66 -15.07 -27.05
C ALA A 502 46.35 -15.53 -26.39
N LEU A 503 45.87 -14.81 -25.36
CA LEU A 503 44.55 -15.05 -24.76
C LEU A 503 43.42 -14.75 -25.73
N SER A 504 43.50 -13.67 -26.52
CA SER A 504 42.53 -13.39 -27.60
C SER A 504 42.49 -14.52 -28.63
N ALA A 505 43.64 -15.01 -29.11
CA ALA A 505 43.73 -16.16 -30.00
C ALA A 505 43.14 -17.44 -29.35
N LEU A 506 43.43 -17.68 -28.08
CA LEU A 506 42.86 -18.79 -27.31
C LEU A 506 41.33 -18.70 -27.24
N THR A 507 40.77 -17.51 -27.02
CA THR A 507 39.30 -17.34 -26.95
C THR A 507 38.62 -17.59 -28.30
N LEU A 508 39.24 -17.13 -29.39
CA LEU A 508 38.75 -17.35 -30.75
C LEU A 508 38.80 -18.83 -31.14
N LEU A 509 39.97 -19.46 -31.00
CA LEU A 509 40.18 -20.87 -31.35
C LEU A 509 39.34 -21.79 -30.45
N GLY A 510 39.31 -21.54 -29.14
CA GLY A 510 38.52 -22.30 -28.18
C GLY A 510 37.02 -22.21 -28.45
N GLY A 511 36.52 -21.00 -28.75
CA GLY A 511 35.10 -20.79 -29.05
C GLY A 511 34.67 -21.39 -30.40
N LEU A 512 35.48 -21.24 -31.44
CA LEU A 512 35.25 -21.90 -32.74
C LEU A 512 35.34 -23.43 -32.61
N GLY A 513 36.28 -23.95 -31.82
CA GLY A 513 36.39 -25.37 -31.49
C GLY A 513 35.14 -25.91 -30.77
N LEU A 514 34.62 -25.17 -29.79
CA LEU A 514 33.35 -25.49 -29.12
C LEU A 514 32.17 -25.48 -30.10
N HIS A 515 32.11 -24.52 -31.02
CA HIS A 515 31.08 -24.49 -32.05
C HIS A 515 31.21 -25.64 -33.05
N ALA A 516 32.42 -26.00 -33.47
CA ALA A 516 32.65 -27.16 -34.33
C ALA A 516 32.22 -28.47 -33.64
N ALA A 517 32.43 -28.57 -32.32
CA ALA A 517 31.98 -29.68 -31.49
C ALA A 517 30.52 -29.56 -30.98
N ARG A 518 29.70 -28.66 -31.55
CA ARG A 518 28.35 -28.31 -31.06
C ARG A 518 27.43 -29.50 -30.76
N ASP A 519 27.49 -30.57 -31.55
CA ASP A 519 26.61 -31.74 -31.35
C ASP A 519 26.99 -32.51 -30.07
N ARG A 520 28.30 -32.64 -29.80
CA ARG A 520 28.83 -33.23 -28.56
C ARG A 520 28.54 -32.33 -27.37
N VAL A 521 28.73 -31.02 -27.51
CA VAL A 521 28.41 -30.03 -26.46
C VAL A 521 26.93 -30.09 -26.11
N SER A 522 26.04 -30.10 -27.12
CA SER A 522 24.60 -30.20 -26.93
C SER A 522 24.22 -31.53 -26.25
N ALA A 523 24.82 -32.64 -26.65
CA ALA A 523 24.61 -33.94 -26.01
C ALA A 523 25.07 -33.96 -24.53
N ALA A 524 26.22 -33.36 -24.21
CA ALA A 524 26.70 -33.22 -22.84
C ALA A 524 25.77 -32.34 -21.99
N GLN A 525 25.35 -31.19 -22.54
CA GLN A 525 24.41 -30.28 -21.88
C GLN A 525 23.03 -30.90 -21.59
N ARG A 526 22.59 -31.86 -22.41
CA ARG A 526 21.35 -32.64 -22.17
C ARG A 526 21.50 -33.61 -21.00
N ARG A 527 22.70 -34.16 -20.78
CA ARG A 527 22.99 -35.07 -19.65
C ARG A 527 23.10 -34.34 -18.32
N VAL A 528 23.56 -33.08 -18.35
CA VAL A 528 23.64 -32.22 -17.17
C VAL A 528 22.29 -31.54 -16.93
N ALA A 529 21.44 -32.19 -16.12
CA ALA A 529 20.24 -31.56 -15.58
C ALA A 529 20.65 -30.62 -14.44
N VAL A 530 20.36 -29.31 -14.57
CA VAL A 530 20.48 -28.37 -13.45
C VAL A 530 19.09 -28.27 -12.80
N PRO A 531 18.87 -28.89 -11.63
CA PRO A 531 17.54 -28.96 -11.01
C PRO A 531 17.05 -27.59 -10.50
N ALA A 532 17.96 -26.66 -10.21
CA ALA A 532 17.66 -25.33 -9.70
C ALA A 532 17.48 -24.30 -10.84
N SER A 533 16.37 -23.56 -10.82
CA SER A 533 16.09 -22.44 -11.73
C SER A 533 15.72 -21.22 -10.89
N ALA A 534 16.44 -20.10 -11.10
CA ALA A 534 16.15 -18.84 -10.39
C ALA A 534 14.70 -18.38 -10.61
N ASN A 535 14.15 -18.61 -11.81
CA ASN A 535 12.74 -18.35 -12.10
C ASN A 535 11.79 -19.18 -11.21
N ARG A 536 12.09 -20.46 -10.94
CA ARG A 536 11.28 -21.28 -10.01
C ARG A 536 11.41 -20.76 -8.57
N GLY A 537 12.61 -20.33 -8.17
CA GLY A 537 12.84 -19.70 -6.86
C GLY A 537 11.96 -18.46 -6.65
N TYR A 538 11.89 -17.59 -7.65
CA TYR A 538 11.01 -16.42 -7.65
C TYR A 538 9.53 -16.79 -7.44
N TRP A 539 9.00 -17.73 -8.22
CA TRP A 539 7.60 -18.15 -8.08
C TRP A 539 7.32 -18.83 -6.74
N ASN A 540 8.25 -19.63 -6.21
CA ASN A 540 8.12 -20.23 -4.89
C ASN A 540 8.09 -19.17 -3.78
N LEU A 541 8.90 -18.12 -3.89
CA LEU A 541 8.90 -17.00 -2.94
C LEU A 541 7.55 -16.26 -2.95
N LEU A 542 7.05 -15.89 -4.14
CA LEU A 542 5.76 -15.22 -4.27
C LEU A 542 4.61 -16.07 -3.70
N GLN A 543 4.57 -17.36 -4.03
CA GLN A 543 3.57 -18.27 -3.45
C GLN A 543 3.68 -18.38 -1.93
N GLY A 544 4.90 -18.28 -1.38
CA GLY A 544 5.12 -18.21 0.07
C GLY A 544 4.51 -16.96 0.69
N VAL A 545 4.72 -15.80 0.05
CA VAL A 545 4.13 -14.52 0.49
C VAL A 545 2.60 -14.57 0.41
N ASP A 546 2.03 -15.09 -0.68
CA ASP A 546 0.57 -15.21 -0.83
C ASP A 546 -0.04 -16.11 0.25
N ARG A 547 0.59 -17.26 0.53
CA ARG A 547 0.16 -18.16 1.61
C ARG A 547 0.25 -17.49 2.98
N LEU A 548 1.30 -16.73 3.23
CA LEU A 548 1.45 -15.97 4.46
C LEU A 548 0.37 -14.89 4.58
N ALA A 549 0.08 -14.16 3.51
CA ALA A 549 -0.96 -13.14 3.49
C ALA A 549 -2.35 -13.75 3.81
N VAL A 550 -2.67 -14.89 3.21
CA VAL A 550 -3.90 -15.63 3.51
C VAL A 550 -3.91 -16.13 4.96
N LEU A 551 -2.80 -16.63 5.48
CA LEU A 551 -2.69 -17.07 6.87
C LEU A 551 -2.88 -15.91 7.86
N VAL A 552 -2.22 -14.77 7.63
CA VAL A 552 -2.35 -13.58 8.49
C VAL A 552 -3.78 -13.04 8.44
N THR A 553 -4.37 -12.95 7.25
CA THR A 553 -5.75 -12.47 7.08
C THR A 553 -6.74 -13.43 7.75
N GLY A 554 -6.63 -14.73 7.51
CA GLY A 554 -7.50 -15.74 8.12
C GLY A 554 -7.31 -15.90 9.63
N THR A 555 -6.15 -15.54 10.18
CA THR A 555 -5.91 -15.59 11.64
C THR A 555 -6.39 -14.33 12.34
N THR A 556 -6.20 -13.15 11.75
CA THR A 556 -6.54 -11.85 12.36
C THR A 556 -7.97 -11.38 12.03
N GLN A 557 -8.49 -11.64 10.84
CA GLN A 557 -9.78 -11.14 10.36
C GLN A 557 -10.87 -12.23 10.33
N ARG A 558 -11.10 -12.91 11.46
CA ARG A 558 -12.07 -14.02 11.55
C ARG A 558 -13.54 -13.61 11.55
N GLY A 559 -13.86 -12.31 11.66
CA GLY A 559 -15.24 -11.82 11.78
C GLY A 559 -15.91 -12.08 13.14
N SER A 560 -15.15 -12.53 14.15
CA SER A 560 -15.67 -12.89 15.48
C SER A 560 -15.54 -11.73 16.46
N LEU A 561 -16.66 -11.08 16.81
CA LEU A 561 -16.70 -10.00 17.81
C LEU A 561 -16.07 -10.39 19.16
N PRO A 562 -16.33 -11.58 19.76
CA PRO A 562 -15.67 -11.98 21.00
C PRO A 562 -14.14 -12.08 20.89
N THR A 563 -13.64 -12.42 19.70
CA THR A 563 -12.18 -12.47 19.45
C THR A 563 -11.60 -11.08 19.41
N TYR A 564 -12.22 -10.14 18.69
CA TYR A 564 -11.76 -8.74 18.65
C TYR A 564 -11.81 -8.08 20.02
N LEU A 565 -12.91 -8.26 20.77
CA LEU A 565 -13.00 -7.77 22.14
C LEU A 565 -11.94 -8.41 23.04
N GLY A 566 -11.70 -9.72 22.91
CA GLY A 566 -10.64 -10.41 23.64
C GLY A 566 -9.25 -9.82 23.35
N VAL A 567 -8.94 -9.51 22.08
CA VAL A 567 -7.69 -8.85 21.71
C VAL A 567 -7.59 -7.46 22.34
N ILE A 568 -8.64 -6.64 22.25
CA ILE A 568 -8.67 -5.30 22.86
C ILE A 568 -8.40 -5.38 24.36
N LEU A 569 -9.10 -6.27 25.07
CA LEU A 569 -8.95 -6.46 26.51
C LEU A 569 -7.55 -6.96 26.89
N VAL A 570 -6.97 -7.87 26.11
CA VAL A 570 -5.59 -8.33 26.31
C VAL A 570 -4.59 -7.21 26.08
N VAL A 571 -4.77 -6.37 25.05
CA VAL A 571 -3.91 -5.21 24.80
C VAL A 571 -3.97 -4.21 25.96
N VAL A 572 -5.17 -3.93 26.50
CA VAL A 572 -5.35 -3.08 27.69
C VAL A 572 -4.63 -3.67 28.92
N LEU A 573 -4.69 -5.00 29.09
CA LEU A 573 -4.01 -5.66 30.21
C LEU A 573 -2.48 -5.65 30.04
N VAL A 574 -1.97 -5.86 28.82
CA VAL A 574 -0.53 -5.97 28.57
C VAL A 574 0.14 -4.60 28.54
N LEU A 575 -0.42 -3.62 27.83
CA LEU A 575 0.23 -2.31 27.67
C LEU A 575 0.00 -1.43 28.92
N PRO A 576 -1.21 -0.90 29.20
CA PRO A 576 -1.50 -0.18 30.45
C PRO A 576 -1.21 -0.98 31.72
N GLY A 577 -1.53 -2.27 31.78
CA GLY A 577 -1.36 -3.06 33.00
C GLY A 577 0.11 -3.24 33.41
N VAL A 578 1.04 -3.42 32.46
CA VAL A 578 2.48 -3.45 32.78
C VAL A 578 2.96 -2.10 33.29
N VAL A 579 2.48 -0.99 32.69
CA VAL A 579 2.81 0.36 33.17
C VAL A 579 2.30 0.59 34.59
N LEU A 580 1.04 0.21 34.87
CA LEU A 580 0.44 0.30 36.20
C LEU A 580 1.27 -0.47 37.24
N LEU A 581 1.67 -1.70 36.94
CA LEU A 581 2.44 -2.53 37.88
C LEU A 581 3.87 -2.01 38.13
N THR A 582 4.48 -1.36 37.14
CA THR A 582 5.90 -0.97 37.20
C THR A 582 6.14 0.48 37.60
N ARG A 583 5.17 1.37 37.39
CA ARG A 583 5.35 2.83 37.54
C ARG A 583 4.25 3.54 38.32
N ALA A 584 3.19 2.86 38.77
CA ALA A 584 2.09 3.54 39.45
C ALA A 584 2.49 4.09 40.83
N PRO A 585 2.01 5.29 41.20
CA PRO A 585 2.03 5.77 42.57
C PRO A 585 0.96 4.99 43.37
N TRP A 586 1.39 3.91 44.03
CA TRP A 586 0.49 3.10 44.84
C TRP A 586 -0.03 3.90 46.04
N PRO A 587 -1.34 3.81 46.37
CA PRO A 587 -1.90 4.51 47.51
C PRO A 587 -1.27 4.02 48.83
N GLU A 588 -1.00 4.94 49.76
CA GLU A 588 -0.36 4.65 51.05
C GLU A 588 -1.26 3.89 52.02
N GLY A 589 -2.58 3.89 51.80
CA GLY A 589 -3.56 3.21 52.64
C GLY A 589 -4.80 2.76 51.87
N TRP A 590 -5.41 1.67 52.32
CA TRP A 590 -6.61 1.09 51.73
C TRP A 590 -7.80 1.23 52.67
N ARG A 591 -8.85 1.93 52.22
CA ARG A 591 -10.12 2.04 52.95
C ARG A 591 -11.18 1.23 52.20
N ALA A 592 -11.69 0.17 52.83
CA ALA A 592 -12.61 -0.77 52.19
C ALA A 592 -14.04 -0.21 52.03
N TRP A 593 -14.53 0.54 53.01
CA TRP A 593 -15.80 1.26 52.97
C TRP A 593 -15.82 2.37 54.04
N ASP A 594 -16.63 3.41 53.83
CA ASP A 594 -16.88 4.49 54.80
C ASP A 594 -18.00 4.14 55.78
N SER A 595 -19.00 3.39 55.30
CA SER A 595 -20.15 2.94 56.08
C SER A 595 -20.40 1.44 55.88
N PRO A 596 -20.77 0.68 56.93
CA PRO A 596 -21.13 -0.75 56.80
C PRO A 596 -22.23 -1.00 55.75
N LEU A 597 -23.10 -0.02 55.50
CA LEU A 597 -24.14 -0.11 54.48
C LEU A 597 -23.56 -0.21 53.06
N GLN A 598 -22.48 0.49 52.76
CA GLN A 598 -21.79 0.40 51.47
C GLN A 598 -21.23 -1.02 51.25
N GLY A 599 -20.63 -1.61 52.30
CA GLY A 599 -20.16 -2.99 52.27
C GLY A 599 -21.27 -3.99 52.00
N LEU A 600 -22.43 -3.83 52.64
CA LEU A 600 -23.61 -4.67 52.41
C LEU A 600 -24.12 -4.57 50.96
N ILE A 601 -24.24 -3.35 50.43
CA ILE A 601 -24.67 -3.13 49.04
C ILE A 601 -23.65 -3.75 48.06
N ALA A 602 -22.36 -3.55 48.29
CA ALA A 602 -21.30 -4.13 47.46
C ALA A 602 -21.36 -5.67 47.44
N VAL A 603 -21.58 -6.31 48.60
CA VAL A 603 -21.76 -7.78 48.67
C VAL A 603 -22.98 -8.23 47.86
N ALA A 604 -24.10 -7.50 47.94
CA ALA A 604 -25.29 -7.81 47.15
C ALA A 604 -25.05 -7.67 45.64
N VAL A 605 -24.36 -6.61 45.21
CA VAL A 605 -23.98 -6.39 43.79
C VAL A 605 -23.04 -7.48 43.29
N LEU A 606 -22.01 -7.85 44.07
CA LEU A 606 -21.08 -8.93 43.72
C LEU A 606 -21.79 -10.28 43.62
N ALA A 607 -22.69 -10.59 44.56
CA ALA A 607 -23.50 -11.81 44.51
C ALA A 607 -24.40 -11.85 43.26
N ALA A 608 -25.04 -10.72 42.91
CA ALA A 608 -25.82 -10.58 41.70
C ALA A 608 -24.97 -10.78 40.43
N ALA A 609 -23.79 -10.16 40.36
CA ALA A 609 -22.87 -10.31 39.22
C ALA A 609 -22.41 -11.77 39.03
N VAL A 610 -22.03 -12.46 40.12
CA VAL A 610 -21.65 -13.88 40.07
C VAL A 610 -22.83 -14.76 39.65
N MET A 611 -24.03 -14.46 40.13
CA MET A 611 -25.25 -15.17 39.77
C MET A 611 -25.62 -14.95 38.29
N ALA A 612 -25.51 -13.72 37.77
CA ALA A 612 -25.79 -13.39 36.38
C ALA A 612 -24.97 -14.24 35.40
N VAL A 613 -23.70 -14.50 35.70
CA VAL A 613 -22.80 -15.34 34.87
C VAL A 613 -23.18 -16.83 34.89
N ARG A 614 -23.95 -17.29 35.89
CA ARG A 614 -24.38 -18.68 36.04
C ARG A 614 -25.78 -18.95 35.47
N ILE A 615 -26.63 -17.93 35.43
CA ILE A 615 -28.00 -18.04 34.93
C ILE A 615 -27.99 -18.35 33.43
N ARG A 616 -28.84 -19.29 33.01
CA ARG A 616 -28.99 -19.69 31.60
C ARG A 616 -30.14 -18.97 30.89
N SER A 617 -31.20 -18.63 31.62
CA SER A 617 -32.36 -17.92 31.08
C SER A 617 -32.06 -16.43 30.90
N ARG A 618 -32.24 -15.92 29.68
CA ARG A 618 -31.93 -14.52 29.35
C ARG A 618 -32.70 -13.52 30.22
N LEU A 619 -34.00 -13.78 30.41
CA LEU A 619 -34.88 -12.92 31.20
C LEU A 619 -34.42 -12.85 32.67
N SER A 620 -34.12 -14.00 33.28
CA SER A 620 -33.64 -14.03 34.66
C SER A 620 -32.26 -13.39 34.78
N ALA A 621 -31.38 -13.55 33.78
CA ALA A 621 -30.08 -12.90 33.77
C ALA A 621 -30.23 -11.38 33.69
N ALA A 622 -31.11 -10.85 32.84
CA ALA A 622 -31.39 -9.42 32.74
C ALA A 622 -31.92 -8.84 34.07
N ILE A 623 -32.85 -9.53 34.73
CA ILE A 623 -33.38 -9.09 36.05
C ILE A 623 -32.27 -9.07 37.10
N VAL A 624 -31.40 -10.09 37.13
CA VAL A 624 -30.30 -10.16 38.10
C VAL A 624 -29.22 -9.13 37.80
N VAL A 625 -28.94 -8.84 36.53
CA VAL A 625 -28.08 -7.71 36.15
C VAL A 625 -28.71 -6.40 36.64
N GLY A 626 -30.03 -6.23 36.58
CA GLY A 626 -30.68 -5.04 37.10
C GLY A 626 -30.48 -4.79 38.60
N ILE A 627 -30.29 -5.84 39.40
CA ILE A 627 -29.90 -5.70 40.82
C ILE A 627 -28.58 -4.93 40.95
N THR A 628 -27.66 -5.07 40.00
CA THR A 628 -26.39 -4.31 40.00
C THR A 628 -26.62 -2.82 39.76
N GLY A 629 -27.56 -2.47 38.87
CA GLY A 629 -27.95 -1.08 38.61
C GLY A 629 -28.68 -0.41 39.79
N TYR A 630 -29.65 -1.10 40.40
CA TYR A 630 -30.29 -0.60 41.63
C TYR A 630 -29.32 -0.52 42.81
N GLY A 631 -28.38 -1.46 42.91
CA GLY A 631 -27.30 -1.42 43.90
C GLY A 631 -26.39 -0.20 43.71
N LEU A 632 -26.07 0.17 42.46
CA LEU A 632 -25.34 1.41 42.16
C LEU A 632 -26.15 2.65 42.56
N GLY A 633 -27.46 2.68 42.28
CA GLY A 633 -28.36 3.74 42.74
C GLY A 633 -28.36 3.89 44.26
N ALA A 634 -28.40 2.76 45.00
CA ALA A 634 -28.30 2.78 46.46
C ALA A 634 -26.94 3.31 46.95
N LEU A 635 -25.84 2.99 46.27
CA LEU A 635 -24.53 3.57 46.58
C LEU A 635 -24.52 5.10 46.37
N PHE A 636 -25.12 5.60 45.30
CA PHE A 636 -25.24 7.05 45.07
C PHE A 636 -26.00 7.76 46.19
N VAL A 637 -27.08 7.17 46.71
CA VAL A 637 -27.81 7.72 47.87
C VAL A 637 -26.89 7.81 49.09
N VAL A 638 -26.14 6.74 49.40
CA VAL A 638 -25.24 6.70 50.56
C VAL A 638 -24.07 7.69 50.41
N HIS A 639 -23.65 7.97 49.19
CA HIS A 639 -22.64 9.00 48.88
C HIS A 639 -23.21 10.43 48.81
N GLY A 640 -24.50 10.64 49.04
CA GLY A 640 -25.11 11.98 49.02
C GLY A 640 -25.33 12.53 47.61
N ALA A 641 -25.47 11.67 46.60
CA ALA A 641 -25.74 12.03 45.20
C ALA A 641 -27.20 11.68 44.81
N PRO A 642 -28.21 12.41 45.30
CA PRO A 642 -29.61 12.08 45.09
C PRO A 642 -30.05 12.17 43.62
N ASP A 643 -29.53 13.12 42.84
CA ASP A 643 -29.83 13.26 41.41
C ASP A 643 -29.36 12.04 40.60
N LEU A 644 -28.11 11.60 40.84
CA LEU A 644 -27.55 10.41 40.19
C LEU A 644 -28.30 9.15 40.61
N ALA A 645 -28.71 9.05 41.88
CA ALA A 645 -29.51 7.94 42.35
C ALA A 645 -30.88 7.87 41.66
N LEU A 646 -31.57 9.02 41.56
CA LEU A 646 -32.87 9.13 40.90
C LEU A 646 -32.75 8.75 39.42
N THR A 647 -31.81 9.34 38.68
CA THR A 647 -31.62 9.04 37.26
C THR A 647 -31.21 7.59 37.04
N GLN A 648 -30.30 7.03 37.84
CA GLN A 648 -29.88 5.62 37.73
C GLN A 648 -31.05 4.65 37.91
N VAL A 649 -31.90 4.85 38.93
CA VAL A 649 -33.06 3.99 39.18
C VAL A 649 -34.06 4.05 38.02
N LEU A 650 -34.30 5.25 37.49
CA LEU A 650 -35.21 5.47 36.37
C LEU A 650 -34.68 4.85 35.07
N VAL A 651 -33.41 5.07 34.74
CA VAL A 651 -32.73 4.49 33.57
C VAL A 651 -32.70 2.97 33.67
N GLU A 652 -32.38 2.41 34.83
CA GLU A 652 -32.37 0.95 35.06
C GLU A 652 -33.75 0.35 34.81
N THR A 653 -34.81 1.01 35.30
CA THR A 653 -36.20 0.57 35.09
C THR A 653 -36.56 0.56 33.61
N ILE A 654 -36.24 1.62 32.86
CA ILE A 654 -36.52 1.72 31.42
C ILE A 654 -35.69 0.71 30.62
N THR A 655 -34.41 0.54 30.98
CA THR A 655 -33.51 -0.40 30.30
C THR A 655 -33.97 -1.84 30.51
N LEU A 656 -34.41 -2.19 31.72
CA LEU A 656 -35.01 -3.50 32.00
C LEU A 656 -36.25 -3.75 31.13
N VAL A 657 -37.14 -2.75 31.02
CA VAL A 657 -38.31 -2.84 30.14
C VAL A 657 -37.89 -3.04 28.69
N ALA A 658 -36.98 -2.23 28.16
CA ALA A 658 -36.48 -2.35 26.80
C ALA A 658 -35.84 -3.74 26.55
N PHE A 659 -35.06 -4.26 27.50
CA PHE A 659 -34.52 -5.62 27.42
C PHE A 659 -35.63 -6.67 27.39
N VAL A 660 -36.66 -6.56 28.23
CA VAL A 660 -37.79 -7.51 28.21
C VAL A 660 -38.50 -7.50 26.85
N LEU A 661 -38.71 -6.32 26.25
CA LEU A 661 -39.34 -6.17 24.93
C LEU A 661 -38.51 -6.78 23.80
N VAL A 662 -37.19 -6.77 23.90
CA VAL A 662 -36.31 -7.41 22.90
C VAL A 662 -36.17 -8.91 23.17
N LEU A 663 -35.97 -9.30 24.44
CA LEU A 663 -35.69 -10.67 24.84
C LEU A 663 -36.86 -11.62 24.57
N ARG A 664 -38.12 -11.12 24.52
CA ARG A 664 -39.29 -11.94 24.15
C ARG A 664 -39.20 -12.52 22.72
N LYS A 665 -38.43 -11.88 21.83
CA LYS A 665 -38.18 -12.35 20.45
C LYS A 665 -36.97 -13.28 20.32
N LEU A 666 -36.18 -13.42 21.39
CA LEU A 666 -34.97 -14.26 21.39
C LEU A 666 -35.23 -15.59 22.10
N PRO A 667 -34.45 -16.65 21.79
CA PRO A 667 -34.55 -17.92 22.51
C PRO A 667 -34.39 -17.73 24.02
N LYS A 668 -35.21 -18.45 24.81
CA LYS A 668 -35.23 -18.37 26.28
C LYS A 668 -33.85 -18.50 26.92
N ASP A 669 -33.02 -19.39 26.39
CA ASP A 669 -31.69 -19.67 26.91
C ASP A 669 -30.60 -18.93 26.13
N VAL A 670 -29.53 -18.57 26.83
CA VAL A 670 -28.30 -18.04 26.23
C VAL A 670 -27.65 -19.15 25.41
N GLY A 671 -27.54 -18.94 24.09
CA GLY A 671 -26.98 -19.91 23.16
C GLY A 671 -25.44 -19.96 23.22
N GLY A 672 -24.87 -21.17 23.25
CA GLY A 672 -23.43 -21.43 23.09
C GLY A 672 -22.85 -22.36 24.16
N ARG A 673 -22.31 -23.52 23.74
CA ARG A 673 -21.40 -24.34 24.56
C ARG A 673 -19.97 -24.07 24.13
N ASP A 674 -19.37 -23.01 24.66
CA ASP A 674 -17.94 -22.80 24.49
C ASP A 674 -17.18 -24.01 25.05
N ARG A 675 -16.10 -24.42 24.36
CA ARG A 675 -15.20 -25.47 24.88
C ARG A 675 -14.67 -25.04 26.26
N PRO A 676 -14.48 -25.97 27.23
CA PRO A 676 -14.06 -25.64 28.58
C PRO A 676 -12.81 -24.73 28.64
N ARG A 677 -11.82 -24.98 27.78
CA ARG A 677 -10.60 -24.16 27.67
C ARG A 677 -10.88 -22.71 27.26
N VAL A 678 -11.78 -22.49 26.31
CA VAL A 678 -12.15 -21.14 25.84
C VAL A 678 -12.89 -20.39 26.94
N ARG A 679 -13.79 -21.07 27.64
CA ARG A 679 -14.50 -20.51 28.79
C ARG A 679 -13.54 -20.10 29.90
N TRP A 680 -12.56 -20.94 30.23
CA TRP A 680 -11.53 -20.62 31.22
C TRP A 680 -10.67 -19.43 30.79
N ALA A 681 -10.22 -19.38 29.53
CA ALA A 681 -9.44 -18.26 29.02
C ALA A 681 -10.21 -16.95 29.07
N ARG A 682 -11.49 -16.94 28.65
CA ARG A 682 -12.36 -15.76 28.77
C ARG A 682 -12.58 -15.34 30.22
N GLY A 683 -12.78 -16.31 31.11
CA GLY A 683 -12.90 -16.05 32.55
C GLY A 683 -11.64 -15.43 33.15
N ALA A 684 -10.45 -15.93 32.78
CA ALA A 684 -9.17 -15.39 33.22
C ALA A 684 -8.96 -13.95 32.72
N VAL A 685 -9.26 -13.68 31.44
CA VAL A 685 -9.18 -12.31 30.89
C VAL A 685 -10.16 -11.39 31.59
N ALA A 686 -11.42 -11.80 31.78
CA ALA A 686 -12.43 -11.00 32.46
C ALA A 686 -12.03 -10.66 33.90
N LEU A 687 -11.50 -11.65 34.64
CA LEU A 687 -11.00 -11.44 36.00
C LEU A 687 -9.80 -10.48 36.01
N ALA A 688 -8.83 -10.70 35.12
CA ALA A 688 -7.65 -9.85 35.02
C ALA A 688 -8.00 -8.40 34.68
N VAL A 689 -8.93 -8.18 33.75
CA VAL A 689 -9.46 -6.84 33.42
C VAL A 689 -10.20 -6.24 34.60
N GLY A 690 -11.05 -6.99 35.29
CA GLY A 690 -11.75 -6.51 36.48
C GLY A 690 -10.79 -6.07 37.58
N CYS A 691 -9.77 -6.89 37.88
CA CYS A 691 -8.70 -6.55 38.81
C CYS A 691 -7.92 -5.31 38.34
N PHE A 692 -7.56 -5.26 37.06
CA PHE A 692 -6.87 -4.11 36.48
C PHE A 692 -7.68 -2.82 36.65
N MET A 693 -8.98 -2.82 36.33
CA MET A 693 -9.83 -1.64 36.48
C MET A 693 -9.97 -1.22 37.95
N GLY A 694 -10.06 -2.17 38.88
CA GLY A 694 -10.07 -1.88 40.31
C GLY A 694 -8.76 -1.24 40.79
N LEU A 695 -7.61 -1.80 40.39
CA LEU A 695 -6.28 -1.26 40.72
C LEU A 695 -6.04 0.10 40.08
N ALA A 696 -6.42 0.26 38.81
CA ALA A 696 -6.32 1.54 38.09
C ALA A 696 -7.16 2.62 38.77
N GLY A 697 -8.39 2.29 39.21
CA GLY A 697 -9.22 3.19 40.01
C GLY A 697 -8.58 3.56 41.34
N ALA A 698 -8.01 2.59 42.07
CA ALA A 698 -7.34 2.83 43.35
C ALA A 698 -6.11 3.75 43.19
N VAL A 699 -5.28 3.50 42.17
CA VAL A 699 -4.12 4.35 41.84
C VAL A 699 -4.58 5.75 41.43
N ALA A 700 -5.61 5.87 40.59
CA ALA A 700 -6.13 7.17 40.16
C ALA A 700 -6.67 8.01 41.32
N LEU A 701 -7.28 7.38 42.33
CA LEU A 701 -7.72 8.06 43.56
C LEU A 701 -6.54 8.47 44.44
N GLY A 702 -5.52 7.61 44.58
CA GLY A 702 -4.32 7.89 45.38
C GLY A 702 -3.34 8.89 44.74
N ALA A 703 -3.39 9.07 43.42
CA ALA A 703 -2.50 9.98 42.68
C ALA A 703 -2.99 11.43 42.64
N ARG A 704 -4.13 11.77 43.25
CA ARG A 704 -4.67 13.13 43.26
C ARG A 704 -3.80 14.04 44.15
N THR A 705 -3.20 15.05 43.54
CA THR A 705 -2.31 16.01 44.21
C THR A 705 -2.75 17.47 44.08
N ALA A 706 -3.70 17.77 43.18
CA ALA A 706 -4.24 19.10 42.99
C ALA A 706 -5.56 19.29 43.74
N ASP A 707 -5.85 20.54 44.11
CA ASP A 707 -7.10 20.91 44.76
C ASP A 707 -8.31 20.57 43.87
N PRO A 708 -9.38 19.95 44.41
CA PRO A 708 -10.53 19.57 43.61
C PRO A 708 -11.28 20.77 43.04
N VAL A 709 -11.59 20.72 41.74
CA VAL A 709 -12.45 21.72 41.07
C VAL A 709 -13.87 21.77 41.65
N SER A 710 -14.27 20.78 42.47
CA SER A 710 -15.56 20.75 43.16
C SER A 710 -15.66 21.73 44.33
N GLU A 711 -14.56 22.25 44.87
CA GLU A 711 -14.59 23.20 46.00
C GLU A 711 -15.36 24.50 45.68
N PRO A 712 -15.14 25.19 44.55
CA PRO A 712 -15.89 26.40 44.20
C PRO A 712 -17.31 26.13 43.65
N PHE A 713 -17.67 24.88 43.32
CA PHE A 713 -18.94 24.59 42.62
C PHE A 713 -20.22 25.02 43.37
N PRO A 714 -20.33 24.89 44.71
CA PRO A 714 -21.49 25.40 45.43
C PRO A 714 -21.67 26.92 45.31
N GLU A 715 -20.57 27.68 45.36
CA GLU A 715 -20.60 29.14 45.19
C GLU A 715 -20.90 29.51 43.73
N LEU A 716 -20.25 28.84 42.76
CA LEU A 716 -20.51 29.08 41.34
C LEU A 716 -21.94 28.74 40.96
N ALA A 717 -22.55 27.70 41.55
CA ALA A 717 -23.94 27.36 41.28
C ALA A 717 -24.92 28.46 41.75
N ASP A 718 -24.64 29.11 42.87
CA ASP A 718 -25.45 30.21 43.40
C ASP A 718 -25.18 31.54 42.67
N VAL A 719 -23.91 31.85 42.39
CA VAL A 719 -23.50 33.13 41.78
C VAL A 719 -23.76 33.18 40.28
N ILE A 720 -23.43 32.10 39.55
CA ILE A 720 -23.59 32.04 38.09
C ILE A 720 -24.99 31.53 37.74
N GLY A 721 -25.37 30.38 38.32
CA GLY A 721 -26.61 29.71 37.95
C GLY A 721 -27.83 30.13 38.76
N HIS A 722 -27.68 30.86 39.87
CA HIS A 722 -28.77 31.24 40.79
C HIS A 722 -29.63 30.06 41.29
N GLY A 723 -29.01 28.89 41.44
CA GLY A 723 -29.67 27.66 41.85
C GLY A 723 -28.94 26.92 42.97
N TYR A 724 -29.71 26.29 43.85
CA TYR A 724 -29.15 25.52 44.97
C TYR A 724 -28.76 24.09 44.60
N ASN A 725 -29.28 23.56 43.49
CA ASN A 725 -28.88 22.23 43.02
C ASN A 725 -27.60 22.32 42.18
N VAL A 726 -26.45 22.15 42.84
CA VAL A 726 -25.12 22.18 42.21
C VAL A 726 -25.01 21.23 41.02
N VAL A 727 -25.62 20.04 41.09
CA VAL A 727 -25.55 19.05 40.01
C VAL A 727 -26.32 19.53 38.79
N ASN A 728 -27.60 19.91 38.98
CA ASN A 728 -28.42 20.36 37.86
C ASN A 728 -27.84 21.63 37.23
N VAL A 729 -27.49 22.64 38.03
CA VAL A 729 -26.86 23.88 37.55
C VAL A 729 -25.56 23.62 36.79
N THR A 730 -24.75 22.65 37.24
CA THR A 730 -23.56 22.25 36.48
C THR A 730 -23.93 21.68 35.11
N LEU A 731 -24.96 20.83 35.02
CA LEU A 731 -25.35 20.18 33.77
C LEU A 731 -26.03 21.14 32.78
N VAL A 732 -26.80 22.13 33.25
CA VAL A 732 -27.61 22.99 32.37
C VAL A 732 -27.00 24.37 32.10
N ASP A 733 -25.98 24.76 32.88
CA ASP A 733 -25.38 26.09 32.81
C ASP A 733 -23.84 26.00 32.68
N ILE A 734 -23.14 25.65 33.77
CA ILE A 734 -21.67 25.67 33.84
C ILE A 734 -21.02 24.75 32.78
N ARG A 735 -21.62 23.58 32.54
CA ARG A 735 -21.19 22.56 31.58
C ARG A 735 -22.33 22.13 30.65
N ALA A 736 -23.18 23.07 30.26
CA ALA A 736 -24.31 22.84 29.34
C ALA A 736 -23.92 22.12 28.03
N TRP A 737 -22.68 22.31 27.56
CA TRP A 737 -22.14 21.62 26.39
C TRP A 737 -22.08 20.09 26.55
N ASP A 738 -21.77 19.59 27.74
CA ASP A 738 -21.70 18.15 28.02
C ASP A 738 -23.12 17.55 27.87
N THR A 739 -24.13 18.19 28.49
CA THR A 739 -25.53 17.77 28.38
C THR A 739 -26.11 17.91 26.98
N PHE A 740 -25.78 18.99 26.25
CA PHE A 740 -26.20 19.13 24.85
C PHE A 740 -25.62 18.00 23.97
N GLY A 741 -24.37 17.62 24.21
CA GLY A 741 -23.73 16.47 23.56
C GLY A 741 -24.43 15.16 23.89
N GLU A 742 -24.74 14.91 25.15
CA GLU A 742 -25.46 13.70 25.61
C GLU A 742 -26.83 13.55 24.96
N ILE A 743 -27.67 14.60 24.97
CA ILE A 743 -28.99 14.53 24.32
C ILE A 743 -28.88 14.35 22.81
N SER A 744 -27.85 14.91 22.18
CA SER A 744 -27.57 14.70 20.76
C SER A 744 -27.22 13.23 20.47
N VAL A 745 -26.42 12.60 21.34
CA VAL A 745 -26.11 11.16 21.27
C VAL A 745 -27.38 10.32 21.45
N LEU A 746 -28.28 10.70 22.38
CA LEU A 746 -29.56 10.01 22.55
C LEU A 746 -30.44 10.10 21.31
N VAL A 747 -30.55 11.27 20.68
CA VAL A 747 -31.28 11.45 19.42
C VAL A 747 -30.67 10.59 18.30
N ALA A 748 -29.34 10.57 18.18
CA ALA A 748 -28.64 9.77 17.20
C ALA A 748 -28.85 8.26 17.42
N ALA A 749 -28.75 7.80 18.67
CA ALA A 749 -28.99 6.41 19.05
C ALA A 749 -30.44 5.99 18.80
N ALA A 750 -31.42 6.80 19.20
CA ALA A 750 -32.84 6.57 18.93
C ALA A 750 -33.11 6.43 17.43
N THR A 751 -32.62 7.40 16.66
CA THR A 751 -32.79 7.43 15.20
C THR A 751 -32.11 6.24 14.53
N GLY A 752 -30.93 5.84 15.00
CA GLY A 752 -30.21 4.66 14.51
C GLY A 752 -30.97 3.35 14.80
N VAL A 753 -31.47 3.18 16.02
CA VAL A 753 -32.30 2.02 16.40
C VAL A 753 -33.58 1.98 15.56
N ALA A 754 -34.29 3.10 15.44
CA ALA A 754 -35.48 3.20 14.62
C ALA A 754 -35.18 2.86 13.15
N SER A 755 -34.08 3.37 12.58
CA SER A 755 -33.70 3.11 11.18
C SER A 755 -33.37 1.63 10.92
N LEU A 756 -32.75 0.95 11.89
CA LEU A 756 -32.45 -0.49 11.79
C LEU A 756 -33.71 -1.37 11.90
N VAL A 757 -34.70 -0.94 12.68
CA VAL A 757 -35.95 -1.69 12.86
C VAL A 757 -36.92 -1.42 11.70
N TYR A 758 -37.06 -0.17 11.25
CA TYR A 758 -37.99 0.25 10.19
C TYR A 758 -37.36 0.21 8.79
N LEU A 759 -36.73 -0.91 8.42
CA LEU A 759 -36.00 -1.11 7.15
C LEU A 759 -36.83 -0.84 5.86
N ARG A 760 -38.16 -0.85 5.93
CA ARG A 760 -39.08 -0.65 4.79
C ARG A 760 -39.88 0.66 4.83
N GLY A 761 -39.60 1.54 5.79
CA GLY A 761 -40.29 2.82 5.96
C GLY A 761 -40.93 2.95 7.34
N ARG A 762 -40.83 4.15 7.92
CA ARG A 762 -41.40 4.47 9.25
C ARG A 762 -42.86 4.88 9.08
N PRO A 763 -43.84 4.24 9.74
CA PRO A 763 -45.21 4.73 9.77
C PRO A 763 -45.22 6.10 10.46
N GLY A 764 -45.62 7.15 9.75
CA GLY A 764 -45.55 8.54 10.24
C GLY A 764 -46.69 8.95 11.19
N ALA A 765 -47.69 8.09 11.40
CA ALA A 765 -48.83 8.36 12.27
C ALA A 765 -48.94 7.27 13.37
N PRO A 766 -49.21 7.64 14.63
CA PRO A 766 -49.49 6.66 15.69
C PRO A 766 -50.72 5.82 15.35
N GLU A 767 -50.61 4.50 15.51
CA GLU A 767 -51.74 3.57 15.42
C GLU A 767 -52.71 3.82 16.58
N ARG A 768 -53.99 4.00 16.27
CA ARG A 768 -55.06 4.30 17.23
C ARG A 768 -56.20 3.29 17.11
N ALA A 769 -57.04 3.19 18.12
CA ALA A 769 -58.11 2.18 18.15
C ALA A 769 -59.08 2.33 16.95
N ASP A 770 -59.30 3.57 16.47
CA ASP A 770 -60.19 3.86 15.35
C ASP A 770 -59.57 3.62 13.95
N SER A 771 -58.23 3.48 13.83
CA SER A 771 -57.59 3.33 12.51
C SER A 771 -57.75 1.94 11.88
N ASP A 772 -58.06 0.90 12.66
CA ASP A 772 -58.19 -0.50 12.20
C ASP A 772 -59.62 -1.07 12.28
N ALA A 773 -60.63 -0.26 12.60
CA ALA A 773 -62.04 -0.69 12.67
C ALA A 773 -62.61 -1.26 11.34
N GLY A 774 -61.85 -1.20 10.24
CA GLY A 774 -62.23 -1.69 8.92
C GLY A 774 -61.76 -3.10 8.53
N ALA A 775 -60.88 -3.76 9.29
CA ALA A 775 -60.30 -5.04 8.86
C ALA A 775 -60.37 -6.15 9.94
N GLY A 776 -61.46 -6.94 9.92
CA GLY A 776 -61.38 -8.37 10.26
C GLY A 776 -61.83 -8.87 11.64
N ALA A 777 -62.35 -8.03 12.55
CA ALA A 777 -62.90 -8.52 13.82
C ALA A 777 -64.39 -8.89 13.70
N GLY A 778 -64.71 -10.18 13.68
CA GLY A 778 -66.09 -10.68 13.81
C GLY A 778 -66.74 -10.26 15.15
N PRO A 779 -68.08 -10.24 15.25
CA PRO A 779 -68.78 -9.63 16.37
C PRO A 779 -68.46 -10.32 17.71
N PRO A 780 -68.22 -9.57 18.80
CA PRO A 780 -67.85 -10.13 20.09
C PRO A 780 -69.03 -10.88 20.73
N ARG A 781 -68.94 -12.21 20.78
CA ARG A 781 -69.83 -13.07 21.57
C ARG A 781 -69.33 -13.15 23.02
N ARG A 782 -69.65 -12.14 23.85
CA ARG A 782 -69.91 -12.17 25.31
C ARG A 782 -69.70 -10.76 25.93
N ALA A 783 -70.46 -10.49 27.00
CA ALA A 783 -70.68 -9.18 27.65
C ALA A 783 -69.44 -8.26 27.81
N PRO A 784 -69.62 -6.92 27.72
CA PRO A 784 -68.52 -5.97 27.90
C PRO A 784 -68.02 -6.01 29.35
N ARG A 785 -66.82 -6.56 29.56
CA ARG A 785 -66.06 -6.30 30.79
C ARG A 785 -65.68 -4.82 30.77
N ARG A 786 -66.18 -4.05 31.74
CA ARG A 786 -65.89 -2.61 31.93
C ARG A 786 -64.48 -2.26 31.45
N GLU A 787 -64.41 -1.37 30.47
CA GLU A 787 -63.15 -0.87 29.91
C GLU A 787 -62.64 0.26 30.78
N TRP A 788 -61.38 0.16 31.21
CA TRP A 788 -60.75 1.16 32.08
C TRP A 788 -59.79 2.07 31.32
N LEU A 789 -59.26 1.61 30.18
CA LEU A 789 -58.40 2.34 29.25
C LEU A 789 -59.03 2.38 27.85
N ALA A 790 -58.55 3.28 26.98
CA ALA A 790 -59.23 3.66 25.73
C ALA A 790 -59.18 2.56 24.64
N ALA A 791 -58.06 1.85 24.53
CA ALA A 791 -57.83 0.85 23.49
C ALA A 791 -57.80 -0.59 24.03
N THR A 792 -58.27 -0.86 25.26
CA THR A 792 -58.16 -2.21 25.83
C THR A 792 -59.00 -3.27 25.10
N ALA A 793 -60.01 -2.83 24.35
CA ALA A 793 -60.84 -3.70 23.52
C ALA A 793 -60.07 -4.35 22.36
N THR A 794 -58.92 -3.78 21.95
CA THR A 794 -58.08 -4.32 20.86
C THR A 794 -57.15 -5.45 21.32
N LEU A 795 -57.09 -5.75 22.62
CA LEU A 795 -56.28 -6.84 23.19
C LEU A 795 -57.07 -8.15 23.30
N ASP A 796 -56.41 -9.28 23.10
CA ASP A 796 -56.99 -10.61 23.38
C ASP A 796 -57.48 -10.67 24.85
N PRO A 797 -58.75 -11.05 25.10
CA PRO A 797 -59.30 -11.20 26.45
C PRO A 797 -58.49 -12.08 27.42
N ARG A 798 -57.65 -12.99 26.91
CA ARG A 798 -56.76 -13.85 27.70
C ARG A 798 -55.47 -13.16 28.14
N ARG A 799 -55.06 -12.08 27.46
CA ARG A 799 -53.86 -11.28 27.78
C ARG A 799 -54.17 -10.05 28.63
N ARG A 800 -55.46 -9.76 28.84
CA ARG A 800 -55.96 -8.59 29.56
C ARG A 800 -55.81 -8.74 31.09
N SER A 801 -55.25 -7.71 31.75
CA SER A 801 -55.12 -7.64 33.21
C SER A 801 -55.86 -6.44 33.78
N VAL A 802 -57.04 -6.69 34.38
CA VAL A 802 -57.90 -5.65 34.96
C VAL A 802 -57.19 -4.88 36.08
N ILE A 803 -56.34 -5.55 36.86
CA ILE A 803 -55.55 -4.91 37.92
C ILE A 803 -54.60 -3.89 37.32
N LEU A 804 -53.89 -4.26 36.24
CA LEU A 804 -52.92 -3.38 35.60
C LEU A 804 -53.60 -2.16 34.95
N GLU A 805 -54.77 -2.34 34.35
CA GLU A 805 -55.55 -1.24 33.76
C GLU A 805 -56.00 -0.22 34.79
N VAL A 806 -56.58 -0.67 35.91
CA VAL A 806 -57.07 0.21 36.99
C VAL A 806 -55.91 0.97 37.61
N VAL A 807 -54.80 0.27 37.92
CA VAL A 807 -53.61 0.88 38.50
C VAL A 807 -53.00 1.90 37.54
N THR A 808 -52.89 1.57 36.25
CA THR A 808 -52.35 2.48 35.24
C THR A 808 -53.20 3.74 35.11
N ARG A 809 -54.53 3.62 35.08
CA ARG A 809 -55.42 4.79 35.00
C ARG A 809 -55.24 5.74 36.19
N LEU A 810 -55.13 5.18 37.40
CA LEU A 810 -54.97 5.97 38.63
C LEU A 810 -53.60 6.64 38.71
N LEU A 811 -52.53 5.91 38.38
CA LEU A 811 -51.17 6.40 38.53
C LEU A 811 -50.73 7.32 37.39
N PHE A 812 -51.20 7.13 36.17
CA PHE A 812 -50.69 7.84 34.98
C PHE A 812 -50.63 9.35 35.15
N HIS A 813 -51.74 9.96 35.55
CA HIS A 813 -51.82 11.42 35.71
C HIS A 813 -50.95 11.91 36.89
N ALA A 814 -50.90 11.15 37.99
CA ALA A 814 -50.06 11.49 39.14
C ALA A 814 -48.57 11.43 38.79
N VAL A 815 -48.14 10.42 38.02
CA VAL A 815 -46.76 10.27 37.55
C VAL A 815 -46.39 11.38 36.56
N LEU A 816 -47.30 11.80 35.68
CA LEU A 816 -47.07 12.95 34.80
C LEU A 816 -46.95 14.27 35.56
N VAL A 817 -47.79 14.50 36.58
CA VAL A 817 -47.66 15.68 37.44
C VAL A 817 -46.32 15.66 38.18
N LEU A 818 -45.89 14.49 38.69
CA LEU A 818 -44.58 14.33 39.32
C LEU A 818 -43.44 14.61 38.32
N SER A 819 -43.56 14.14 37.09
CA SER A 819 -42.60 14.39 36.00
C SER A 819 -42.42 15.89 35.73
N VAL A 820 -43.52 16.65 35.64
CA VAL A 820 -43.48 18.11 35.48
C VAL A 820 -42.93 18.78 36.74
N TYR A 821 -43.32 18.32 37.93
CA TYR A 821 -42.75 18.83 39.18
C TYR A 821 -41.23 18.70 39.21
N LEU A 822 -40.68 17.54 38.86
CA LEU A 822 -39.23 17.30 38.84
C LEU A 822 -38.50 18.19 37.82
N LEU A 823 -39.13 18.50 36.68
CA LEU A 823 -38.60 19.42 35.69
C LEU A 823 -38.44 20.84 36.26
N PHE A 824 -39.47 21.36 36.93
CA PHE A 824 -39.42 22.71 37.52
C PHE A 824 -38.61 22.78 38.81
N ALA A 825 -38.63 21.73 39.63
CA ALA A 825 -37.91 21.68 40.91
C ALA A 825 -36.39 21.50 40.74
N GLY A 826 -35.94 20.98 39.59
CA GLY A 826 -34.56 20.55 39.33
C GLY A 826 -33.49 21.60 39.60
N HIS A 827 -33.81 22.88 39.45
CA HIS A 827 -32.87 23.98 39.68
C HIS A 827 -32.46 24.13 41.16
N ASN A 828 -33.32 23.71 42.09
CA ASN A 828 -33.13 23.90 43.53
C ASN A 828 -33.27 22.61 44.36
N GLN A 829 -33.84 21.55 43.79
CA GLN A 829 -34.05 20.25 44.42
C GLN A 829 -33.64 19.14 43.45
N PRO A 830 -33.47 17.90 43.93
CA PRO A 830 -33.17 16.78 43.05
C PRO A 830 -34.24 16.61 41.96
N GLY A 831 -33.82 16.56 40.69
CA GLY A 831 -34.69 16.64 39.54
C GLY A 831 -33.99 17.16 38.28
N GLY A 832 -34.74 17.77 37.37
CA GLY A 832 -34.26 18.32 36.09
C GLY A 832 -34.90 17.67 34.87
N GLY A 833 -34.48 18.10 33.69
CA GLY A 833 -35.05 17.66 32.41
C GLY A 833 -34.94 16.15 32.16
N PHE A 834 -33.81 15.55 32.52
CA PHE A 834 -33.58 14.10 32.38
C PHE A 834 -34.50 13.27 33.26
N ALA A 835 -34.46 13.50 34.59
CA ALA A 835 -35.26 12.74 35.54
C ALA A 835 -36.76 12.92 35.29
N GLY A 836 -37.19 14.16 35.05
CA GLY A 836 -38.57 14.47 34.66
C GLY A 836 -38.99 13.71 33.40
N GLY A 837 -38.15 13.72 32.36
CA GLY A 837 -38.42 13.04 31.09
C GLY A 837 -38.52 11.51 31.24
N LEU A 838 -37.64 10.90 32.03
CA LEU A 838 -37.68 9.44 32.29
C LEU A 838 -38.94 9.05 33.09
N VAL A 839 -39.38 9.87 34.06
CA VAL A 839 -40.62 9.62 34.81
C VAL A 839 -41.84 9.69 33.90
N ALA A 840 -41.91 10.66 32.97
CA ALA A 840 -42.95 10.69 31.94
C ALA A 840 -42.86 9.47 31.02
N GLY A 841 -41.65 9.08 30.63
CA GLY A 841 -41.39 7.85 29.87
C GLY A 841 -41.95 6.60 30.57
N LEU A 842 -41.74 6.45 31.88
CA LEU A 842 -42.30 5.34 32.67
C LEU A 842 -43.83 5.36 32.71
N ALA A 843 -44.47 6.53 32.75
CA ALA A 843 -45.92 6.63 32.63
C ALA A 843 -46.42 6.08 31.27
N LEU A 844 -45.67 6.34 30.19
CA LEU A 844 -45.96 5.80 28.85
C LEU A 844 -45.69 4.30 28.76
N VAL A 845 -44.62 3.81 29.42
CA VAL A 845 -44.35 2.37 29.55
C VAL A 845 -45.53 1.65 30.22
N LEU A 846 -46.06 2.19 31.32
CA LEU A 846 -47.21 1.61 32.01
C LEU A 846 -48.44 1.51 31.10
N ARG A 847 -48.71 2.56 30.30
CA ARG A 847 -49.78 2.55 29.29
C ARG A 847 -49.58 1.47 28.23
N TYR A 848 -48.37 1.34 27.69
CA TYR A 848 -48.04 0.31 26.72
C TYR A 848 -48.19 -1.11 27.30
N LEU A 849 -47.69 -1.36 28.52
CA LEU A 849 -47.82 -2.67 29.17
C LEU A 849 -49.29 -3.02 29.51
N ALA A 850 -50.12 -2.03 29.81
CA ALA A 850 -51.51 -2.24 30.19
C ALA A 850 -52.46 -2.41 28.99
N GLY A 851 -52.21 -1.70 27.88
CA GLY A 851 -53.14 -1.60 26.75
C GLY A 851 -52.55 -1.86 25.35
N GLY A 852 -51.27 -2.19 25.23
CA GLY A 852 -50.61 -2.49 23.96
C GLY A 852 -50.35 -1.28 23.07
N ARG A 853 -50.08 -1.52 21.79
CA ARG A 853 -49.64 -0.50 20.82
C ARG A 853 -50.67 0.62 20.58
N TYR A 854 -51.95 0.28 20.50
CA TYR A 854 -53.03 1.25 20.27
C TYR A 854 -53.24 2.16 21.49
N GLU A 855 -53.12 1.64 22.72
CA GLU A 855 -53.23 2.45 23.95
C GLU A 855 -52.05 3.43 24.08
N LEU A 856 -50.85 3.02 23.65
CA LEU A 856 -49.70 3.92 23.58
C LEU A 856 -49.94 5.06 22.58
N GLY A 857 -50.60 4.78 21.45
CA GLY A 857 -51.00 5.77 20.45
C GLY A 857 -52.05 6.77 20.96
N GLU A 858 -52.97 6.32 21.80
CA GLU A 858 -53.95 7.18 22.50
C GLU A 858 -53.29 8.03 23.60
N ALA A 859 -52.36 7.46 24.36
CA ALA A 859 -51.70 8.17 25.46
C ALA A 859 -50.69 9.23 24.98
N ALA A 860 -50.01 8.99 23.85
CA ALA A 860 -49.03 9.90 23.26
C ALA A 860 -49.26 10.06 21.75
N PRO A 861 -50.21 10.92 21.33
CA PRO A 861 -50.60 11.13 19.93
C PRO A 861 -49.59 11.93 19.09
N VAL A 862 -48.29 11.86 19.40
CA VAL A 862 -47.22 12.64 18.77
C VAL A 862 -46.19 11.71 18.12
N ASP A 863 -45.54 12.16 17.05
CA ASP A 863 -44.42 11.45 16.42
C ASP A 863 -43.15 11.57 17.30
N PRO A 864 -42.45 10.46 17.63
CA PRO A 864 -41.25 10.49 18.48
C PRO A 864 -40.12 11.30 17.86
N GLY A 865 -39.95 11.23 16.53
CA GLY A 865 -38.95 12.00 15.80
C GLY A 865 -39.20 13.51 15.89
N ARG A 866 -40.47 13.93 15.90
CA ARG A 866 -40.82 15.35 16.14
C ARG A 866 -40.49 15.78 17.56
N LEU A 867 -40.73 14.94 18.57
CA LEU A 867 -40.37 15.25 19.95
C LEU A 867 -38.85 15.34 20.14
N LEU A 868 -38.10 14.39 19.57
CA LEU A 868 -36.62 14.39 19.56
C LEU A 868 -36.07 15.65 18.87
N GLY A 869 -36.57 15.96 17.67
CA GLY A 869 -36.14 17.13 16.90
C GLY A 869 -36.51 18.45 17.56
N LEU A 870 -37.73 18.57 18.10
CA LEU A 870 -38.18 19.76 18.82
C LEU A 870 -37.39 19.97 20.11
N GLY A 871 -37.14 18.90 20.88
CA GLY A 871 -36.35 18.97 22.09
C GLY A 871 -34.92 19.43 21.82
N LEU A 872 -34.27 18.88 20.79
CA LEU A 872 -32.94 19.29 20.37
C LEU A 872 -32.91 20.74 19.83
N LEU A 873 -33.96 21.14 19.08
CA LEU A 873 -34.10 22.51 18.59
C LEU A 873 -34.27 23.51 19.74
N ILE A 874 -35.06 23.17 20.76
CA ILE A 874 -35.26 24.02 21.94
C ILE A 874 -33.96 24.11 22.73
N ALA A 875 -33.30 22.99 23.02
CA ALA A 875 -32.03 22.96 23.76
C ALA A 875 -30.92 23.71 22.99
N GLY A 876 -30.71 23.44 21.70
CA GLY A 876 -29.73 24.19 20.90
C GLY A 876 -30.11 25.65 20.69
N GLY A 877 -31.42 25.92 20.64
CA GLY A 877 -31.99 27.26 20.52
C GLY A 877 -31.70 28.15 21.72
N THR A 878 -31.63 27.62 22.95
CA THR A 878 -31.24 28.43 24.11
C THR A 878 -29.81 28.94 23.97
N GLY A 879 -28.86 28.07 23.61
CA GLY A 879 -27.47 28.46 23.39
C GLY A 879 -27.28 29.42 22.21
N ALA A 880 -28.02 29.21 21.11
CA ALA A 880 -28.02 30.13 19.98
C ALA A 880 -28.61 31.51 20.35
N THR A 881 -29.62 31.55 21.22
CA THR A 881 -30.24 32.80 21.67
C THR A 881 -29.27 33.61 22.52
N SER A 882 -28.52 33.00 23.45
CA SER A 882 -27.49 33.69 24.22
C SER A 882 -26.44 34.36 23.32
N LEU A 883 -25.97 33.65 22.28
CA LEU A 883 -25.06 34.22 21.27
C LEU A 883 -25.64 35.43 20.52
N VAL A 884 -26.91 35.36 20.09
CA VAL A 884 -27.57 36.46 19.37
C VAL A 884 -27.70 37.70 20.26
N LEU A 885 -27.82 37.50 21.57
CA LEU A 885 -27.88 38.58 22.56
C LEU A 885 -26.50 39.13 22.95
N GLY A 886 -25.42 38.55 22.44
CA GLY A 886 -24.04 38.99 22.69
C GLY A 886 -23.35 38.31 23.87
N GLU A 887 -24.01 37.33 24.51
CA GLU A 887 -23.49 36.57 25.64
C GLU A 887 -22.79 35.28 25.19
N ALA A 888 -22.15 34.55 26.12
CA ALA A 888 -21.53 33.26 25.80
C ALA A 888 -22.58 32.19 25.46
N VAL A 889 -22.17 31.16 24.71
CA VAL A 889 -23.07 30.05 24.36
C VAL A 889 -23.54 29.34 25.62
N PHE A 890 -24.85 29.18 25.76
CA PHE A 890 -25.53 28.57 26.92
C PHE A 890 -25.42 29.36 28.23
N GLU A 891 -24.97 30.60 28.18
CA GLU A 891 -25.06 31.49 29.34
C GLU A 891 -26.54 31.73 29.69
N SER A 892 -26.91 31.43 30.94
CA SER A 892 -28.27 31.57 31.42
C SER A 892 -28.55 33.00 31.90
N ALA A 893 -29.80 33.42 31.77
CA ALA A 893 -30.29 34.69 32.27
C ALA A 893 -31.34 34.44 33.35
N TYR A 894 -31.32 35.26 34.39
CA TYR A 894 -32.24 35.17 35.52
C TYR A 894 -33.26 36.30 35.49
N LEU A 895 -34.54 35.93 35.35
CA LEU A 895 -35.66 36.86 35.32
C LEU A 895 -36.44 36.75 36.62
N SER A 896 -36.49 37.81 37.42
CA SER A 896 -37.27 37.86 38.66
C SER A 896 -38.36 38.94 38.61
N GLY A 897 -39.53 38.65 39.20
CA GLY A 897 -40.63 39.60 39.28
C GLY A 897 -41.72 39.19 40.28
N THR A 898 -42.52 40.14 40.75
CA THR A 898 -43.63 39.90 41.68
C THR A 898 -44.94 39.71 40.92
N LEU A 899 -45.54 38.52 41.03
CA LEU A 899 -46.86 38.23 40.46
C LEU A 899 -47.96 38.44 41.51
N PRO A 900 -49.11 39.07 41.15
CA PRO A 900 -50.13 39.54 42.09
C PRO A 900 -50.90 38.44 42.86
N VAL A 901 -50.54 37.17 42.72
CA VAL A 901 -51.12 36.01 43.43
C VAL A 901 -50.05 35.03 43.93
N LEU A 902 -48.92 34.92 43.22
CA LEU A 902 -47.88 33.92 43.48
C LEU A 902 -46.68 34.46 44.26
N GLY A 903 -46.61 35.77 44.52
CA GLY A 903 -45.48 36.40 45.20
C GLY A 903 -44.29 36.64 44.27
N GLU A 904 -43.08 36.68 44.82
CA GLU A 904 -41.85 36.73 44.02
C GLU A 904 -41.64 35.42 43.27
N VAL A 905 -41.54 35.50 41.95
CA VAL A 905 -41.25 34.37 41.07
C VAL A 905 -39.98 34.68 40.30
N SER A 906 -39.07 33.71 40.28
CA SER A 906 -37.86 33.74 39.48
C SER A 906 -37.83 32.63 38.45
N LEU A 907 -37.29 32.94 37.28
CA LEU A 907 -37.20 32.06 36.13
C LEU A 907 -35.79 32.16 35.54
N ALA A 908 -35.05 31.06 35.61
CA ALA A 908 -33.79 30.92 34.89
C ALA A 908 -34.07 30.44 33.46
N THR A 909 -33.41 31.04 32.45
CA THR A 909 -33.54 30.59 31.05
C THR A 909 -33.03 29.16 30.83
N ALA A 910 -32.20 28.64 31.76
CA ALA A 910 -31.79 27.25 31.83
C ALA A 910 -32.96 26.26 31.87
N LEU A 911 -34.14 26.67 32.37
CA LEU A 911 -35.35 25.84 32.33
C LEU A 911 -35.76 25.47 30.90
N PHE A 912 -35.57 26.37 29.93
CA PHE A 912 -35.88 26.06 28.52
C PHE A 912 -34.95 24.99 27.96
N PHE A 913 -33.69 25.00 28.37
CA PHE A 913 -32.74 23.95 28.03
C PHE A 913 -33.19 22.60 28.61
N ASP A 914 -33.58 22.60 29.89
CA ASP A 914 -34.16 21.44 30.59
C ASP A 914 -35.46 20.93 29.94
N ILE A 915 -36.32 21.82 29.43
CA ILE A 915 -37.51 21.45 28.64
C ILE A 915 -37.08 20.74 27.34
N GLY A 916 -36.03 21.24 26.68
CA GLY A 916 -35.46 20.58 25.49
C GLY A 916 -34.99 19.16 25.80
N VAL A 917 -34.20 19.00 26.88
CA VAL A 917 -33.73 17.70 27.38
C VAL A 917 -34.92 16.78 27.70
N TYR A 918 -35.91 17.28 28.43
CA TYR A 918 -37.13 16.56 28.79
C TYR A 918 -37.84 15.99 27.56
N LEU A 919 -38.04 16.80 26.52
CA LEU A 919 -38.69 16.38 25.29
C LEU A 919 -37.88 15.33 24.53
N VAL A 920 -36.55 15.45 24.49
CA VAL A 920 -35.68 14.44 23.89
C VAL A 920 -35.82 13.10 24.63
N VAL A 921 -35.79 13.11 25.97
CA VAL A 921 -35.87 11.88 26.76
C VAL A 921 -37.24 11.22 26.63
N VAL A 922 -38.33 11.99 26.68
CA VAL A 922 -39.69 11.45 26.44
C VAL A 922 -39.80 10.90 25.02
N GLY A 923 -39.28 11.63 24.03
CA GLY A 923 -39.22 11.20 22.63
C GLY A 923 -38.47 9.88 22.46
N LEU A 924 -37.31 9.71 23.11
CA LEU A 924 -36.51 8.49 23.10
C LEU A 924 -37.28 7.30 23.66
N VAL A 925 -37.91 7.44 24.83
CA VAL A 925 -38.66 6.34 25.45
C VAL A 925 -39.87 5.96 24.59
N LEU A 926 -40.57 6.95 24.03
CA LEU A 926 -41.67 6.71 23.11
C LEU A 926 -41.20 6.00 21.84
N ASP A 927 -40.04 6.37 21.30
CA ASP A 927 -39.47 5.74 20.12
C ASP A 927 -39.09 4.28 20.38
N VAL A 928 -38.41 4.02 21.50
CA VAL A 928 -38.06 2.67 21.98
C VAL A 928 -39.30 1.79 22.12
N LEU A 929 -40.38 2.31 22.73
CA LEU A 929 -41.64 1.58 22.88
C LEU A 929 -42.33 1.30 21.55
N ARG A 930 -42.26 2.21 20.58
CA ARG A 930 -42.83 2.00 19.25
C ARG A 930 -42.01 1.03 18.41
N SER A 931 -40.68 1.18 18.41
CA SER A 931 -39.79 0.35 17.60
C SER A 931 -39.63 -1.05 18.16
N LEU A 932 -39.40 -1.20 19.47
CA LEU A 932 -39.14 -2.51 20.11
C LEU A 932 -40.41 -3.14 20.70
N GLY A 933 -41.45 -2.35 20.95
CA GLY A 933 -42.76 -2.84 21.39
C GLY A 933 -43.70 -3.04 20.20
N ALA A 934 -44.31 -1.95 19.75
CA ALA A 934 -45.43 -1.96 18.81
C ALA A 934 -45.10 -2.59 17.44
N GLU A 935 -43.96 -2.25 16.84
CA GLU A 935 -43.57 -2.77 15.54
C GLU A 935 -43.23 -4.27 15.61
N LEU A 936 -42.59 -4.71 16.69
CA LEU A 936 -42.35 -6.13 16.93
C LEU A 936 -43.65 -6.91 17.17
N ASP A 937 -44.65 -6.31 17.81
CA ASP A 937 -45.99 -6.90 17.96
C ASP A 937 -46.67 -7.04 16.59
N ARG A 938 -46.58 -6.03 15.74
CA ARG A 938 -47.15 -6.03 14.37
C ARG A 938 -46.56 -7.13 13.49
N GLN A 939 -45.23 -7.28 13.51
CA GLN A 939 -44.57 -8.37 12.79
C GLN A 939 -45.01 -9.76 13.28
N GLU A 940 -45.36 -9.88 14.57
CA GLU A 940 -45.88 -11.11 15.17
C GLU A 940 -47.30 -11.44 14.69
N ASP A 941 -48.14 -10.42 14.52
CA ASP A 941 -49.49 -10.56 13.98
C ASP A 941 -49.49 -10.85 12.46
N GLU A 942 -48.49 -10.35 11.72
CA GLU A 942 -48.32 -10.55 10.27
C GLU A 942 -47.65 -11.88 9.89
N GLU A 943 -46.87 -12.51 10.78
CA GLU A 943 -46.31 -13.85 10.55
C GLU A 943 -47.39 -14.93 10.72
N PRO A 944 -47.74 -15.71 9.68
CA PRO A 944 -48.74 -16.77 9.82
C PRO A 944 -48.23 -17.81 10.83
N ALA A 945 -49.09 -18.18 11.78
CA ALA A 945 -48.80 -19.19 12.80
C ALA A 945 -48.43 -20.53 12.13
N VAL A 946 -47.14 -20.74 11.87
CA VAL A 946 -46.61 -22.06 11.55
C VAL A 946 -46.77 -22.89 12.81
N GLU A 947 -47.66 -23.88 12.76
CA GLU A 947 -47.77 -24.96 13.73
C GLU A 947 -46.37 -25.40 14.15
N ARG A 948 -45.99 -25.06 15.39
CA ARG A 948 -44.80 -25.63 16.01
C ARG A 948 -45.10 -27.10 16.29
N ALA A 949 -44.79 -27.96 15.32
CA ALA A 949 -44.68 -29.39 15.54
C ALA A 949 -43.68 -29.62 16.69
N PRO A 950 -44.05 -30.35 17.74
CA PRO A 950 -43.11 -30.71 18.79
C PRO A 950 -42.26 -31.85 18.27
N GLU A 951 -41.11 -31.53 17.67
CA GLU A 951 -39.92 -32.38 17.45
C GLU A 951 -39.19 -31.92 16.18
N GLU A 952 -38.29 -30.95 16.30
CA GLU A 952 -37.11 -30.92 15.43
C GLU A 952 -35.93 -30.29 16.18
N VAL A 953 -35.26 -31.17 16.92
CA VAL A 953 -33.87 -30.96 17.34
C VAL A 953 -33.02 -31.15 16.11
N ILE A 954 -32.55 -30.07 15.47
CA ILE A 954 -31.39 -30.14 14.57
C ILE A 954 -30.41 -29.01 14.90
N ALA A 955 -29.20 -29.46 15.20
CA ALA A 955 -28.03 -28.67 15.55
C ALA A 955 -27.63 -27.66 14.46
N ARG A 956 -27.31 -26.44 14.90
CA ARG A 956 -26.26 -25.60 14.32
C ARG A 956 -25.36 -25.11 15.43
#